data_AF-A0AA95GIA7-F1
#
_entry.id   AF-A0AA95GIA7-F1
#
_cell.length_a   1.000
_cell.length_b   1.000
_cell.length_c   1.000
_cell.angle_alpha   90.00
_cell.angle_beta   90.00
_cell.angle_gamma   90.00
#
_symmetry.space_group_name_H-M   'P 1'
#
loop_
_entity.id
_entity.type
_entity.pdbx_description
1 polymer ?
#
loop_
_entity_poly.entity_id
_entity_poly.type
_entity_poly.pdbx_seq_one_letter_code
_entity_poly.pdbx_strand_id
1 'polypeptide(L)'
;MNYLHVVFKPQELVVYQAQMNNKSYPITYQKIKKLDLLALIEQIKLDFPHIQGGILKGDALAFYSPFCIEIANEDVVDMEKCFAEIFNVPFIRAEALVDGGEETLKNALAEKQQTIGWSIDYCGYNPGKAEYTTESLLTVANGYLGLRGTLPEMVISDDTYPATYLAGLYNQAISVIDGHQVHNEDFVNAPNAQYISLRIGQGKFVNLTDFKIISLYRRLDFMTGILSSELQIEDEAGRRLKIDCRKFTNMARMTHYSIEYQFCPLNFSDQITICTKTDGGTFNYGVERYRSLNSYHYEIKDLIADKHKTYLLARTYQSKIGISIATEISGDFFALDSVENRINENSIVQQIVFSAEQGNCYRLEKNVAIAISTVFKQDWQQVDTWQLPNFAAQLTESQLAWQTLWRESDIVIAGDMMTQKLLRLHTYHLLASCSPLTNGKHKLDVSVTARGLHGEAYRGHIFWDEIFILPFYIMHFPTTARQLLMYRYWRLPAAKHAASQAGYQGAMFPWQSGHDGSEQTQTLHINPLTGQWDPDHSHLQCHISLSIAYNVWLYWLNTGDKPFMIDFGLELLVEIARFWLSKTVWDATSNRYHIAGVMGPDEFHEYSLGNKKAGLQDNAYTNLMVAWLFNQIEIIVLSLSKQDLNNILNRVGIDTDFWQQLKTVQENLALSINEQNIIGQFDGYFALKEIDWQKYRNKYGNIYRLDRILRAEGKSADNYKVAKQADLLMVFHNLSQDIVKNLLKKMNYAISDNYVEKNFNYYFSRTSHGSTLSRVVHASLAENIKLSALSWQLYKEALFSDYQDIQGGTTSEGIHTGVMAATLNMTIMTYGGVDIRQPLLKINPSLPTHWQHLQFKLCHLGVNYQFFITQEKLSVSCDQDTEIQVNKQGYRISAGKIANIDYKNEVVA
;
A
#
# COMPACT_ATOMS: atom_id res chain seq x y z
N MET A 1 13.73 35.48 -10.31
CA MET A 1 12.98 34.20 -10.19
C MET A 1 11.49 34.49 -10.38
N ASN A 2 10.69 33.61 -10.99
CA ASN A 2 9.25 33.89 -11.16
C ASN A 2 8.44 33.30 -9.99
N TYR A 3 8.00 34.13 -9.05
CA TYR A 3 7.27 33.69 -7.84
C TYR A 3 6.01 34.53 -7.59
N LEU A 4 5.05 33.96 -6.86
CA LEU A 4 3.83 34.64 -6.44
C LEU A 4 3.96 35.20 -5.03
N HIS A 5 3.43 36.39 -4.81
CA HIS A 5 3.03 36.84 -3.48
C HIS A 5 1.52 36.71 -3.36
N VAL A 6 1.05 35.94 -2.39
CA VAL A 6 -0.35 35.77 -2.08
C VAL A 6 -0.62 36.43 -0.73
N VAL A 7 -1.39 37.51 -0.74
CA VAL A 7 -1.70 38.30 0.44
C VAL A 7 -3.14 38.05 0.84
N PHE A 8 -3.33 37.42 2.00
CA PHE A 8 -4.61 37.16 2.63
C PHE A 8 -5.05 38.40 3.41
N LYS A 9 -6.17 39.01 3.00
CA LYS A 9 -6.83 40.10 3.72
C LYS A 9 -8.24 39.68 4.12
N PRO A 10 -8.88 40.31 5.13
CA PRO A 10 -10.16 39.83 5.68
C PRO A 10 -11.30 39.57 4.67
N GLN A 11 -11.35 40.29 3.55
CA GLN A 11 -12.42 40.19 2.54
C GLN A 11 -11.90 39.96 1.10
N GLU A 12 -10.60 39.78 0.92
CA GLU A 12 -10.01 39.54 -0.40
C GLU A 12 -8.70 38.76 -0.30
N LEU A 13 -8.38 38.02 -1.36
CA LEU A 13 -7.08 37.40 -1.57
C LEU A 13 -6.44 38.11 -2.75
N VAL A 14 -5.29 38.77 -2.52
CA VAL A 14 -4.59 39.56 -3.53
C VAL A 14 -3.34 38.82 -3.98
N VAL A 15 -3.21 38.60 -5.28
CA VAL A 15 -2.06 37.88 -5.87
C VAL A 15 -1.22 38.84 -6.70
N TYR A 16 0.08 38.82 -6.47
CA TYR A 16 1.09 39.59 -7.19
C TYR A 16 2.10 38.63 -7.82
N GLN A 17 2.47 38.89 -9.07
CA GLN A 17 3.60 38.25 -9.76
C GLN A 17 4.49 39.35 -10.32
N ALA A 18 5.80 39.25 -10.11
CA ALA A 18 6.74 40.25 -10.65
C ALA A 18 6.53 40.41 -12.17
N GLN A 19 6.36 41.65 -12.65
CA GLN A 19 6.12 42.04 -14.05
C GLN A 19 4.70 41.81 -14.64
N MET A 20 3.72 41.30 -13.87
CA MET A 20 2.30 41.24 -14.29
C MET A 20 1.41 42.17 -13.45
N ASN A 21 0.22 42.52 -13.98
CA ASN A 21 -0.81 43.26 -13.23
C ASN A 21 -1.25 42.45 -12.01
N ASN A 22 -1.51 43.15 -10.90
CA ASN A 22 -2.11 42.59 -9.70
C ASN A 22 -3.54 42.10 -9.99
N LYS A 23 -3.93 40.96 -9.37
CA LYS A 23 -5.32 40.48 -9.43
C LYS A 23 -5.82 40.25 -8.00
N SER A 24 -7.02 40.77 -7.71
CA SER A 24 -7.71 40.55 -6.45
C SER A 24 -8.88 39.59 -6.67
N TYR A 25 -9.07 38.68 -5.73
CA TYR A 25 -10.15 37.70 -5.70
C TYR A 25 -11.00 37.96 -4.46
N PRO A 26 -12.30 38.31 -4.62
CA PRO A 26 -13.17 38.52 -3.48
C PRO A 26 -13.42 37.20 -2.76
N ILE A 27 -13.24 37.18 -1.43
CA ILE A 27 -13.42 35.98 -0.62
C ILE A 27 -13.80 36.36 0.80
N THR A 28 -14.62 35.55 1.46
CA THR A 28 -14.87 35.67 2.90
C THR A 28 -14.56 34.33 3.54
N TYR A 29 -13.41 34.22 4.21
CA TYR A 29 -12.89 32.94 4.69
C TYR A 29 -13.86 32.22 5.63
N GLN A 30 -14.50 32.93 6.56
CA GLN A 30 -15.47 32.32 7.50
C GLN A 30 -16.75 31.79 6.83
N LYS A 31 -16.94 32.03 5.52
CA LYS A 31 -18.11 31.59 4.75
C LYS A 31 -17.76 30.66 3.59
N ILE A 32 -16.49 30.53 3.23
CA ILE A 32 -16.07 29.68 2.12
C ILE A 32 -15.94 28.23 2.60
N LYS A 33 -16.41 27.28 1.79
CA LYS A 33 -16.15 25.86 2.01
C LYS A 33 -14.79 25.50 1.44
N LYS A 34 -14.16 24.46 1.98
CA LYS A 34 -12.84 23.98 1.53
C LYS A 34 -12.79 23.72 0.01
N LEU A 35 -13.84 23.11 -0.55
CA LEU A 35 -13.90 22.82 -1.99
C LEU A 35 -13.88 24.09 -2.85
N ASP A 36 -14.64 25.11 -2.46
CA ASP A 36 -14.69 26.39 -3.19
C ASP A 36 -13.36 27.15 -3.07
N LEU A 37 -12.68 27.02 -1.92
CA LEU A 37 -11.34 27.57 -1.72
C LEU A 37 -10.31 26.88 -2.64
N LEU A 38 -10.35 25.55 -2.75
CA LEU A 38 -9.47 24.81 -3.66
C LEU A 38 -9.74 25.19 -5.12
N ALA A 39 -11.01 25.31 -5.52
CA ALA A 39 -11.39 25.78 -6.86
C ALA A 39 -10.88 27.21 -7.14
N LEU A 40 -10.89 28.10 -6.13
CA LEU A 40 -10.29 29.42 -6.25
C LEU A 40 -8.77 29.33 -6.49
N ILE A 41 -8.05 28.47 -5.75
CA ILE A 41 -6.60 28.31 -5.95
C ILE A 41 -6.30 27.73 -7.35
N GLU A 42 -7.13 26.81 -7.85
CA GLU A 42 -7.04 26.32 -9.24
C GLU A 42 -7.25 27.46 -10.24
N GLN A 43 -8.23 28.34 -10.02
CA GLN A 43 -8.43 29.52 -10.85
C GLN A 43 -7.20 30.46 -10.80
N ILE A 44 -6.62 30.70 -9.63
CA ILE A 44 -5.39 31.49 -9.49
C ILE A 44 -4.25 30.85 -10.29
N LYS A 45 -4.12 29.52 -10.29
CA LYS A 45 -3.11 28.81 -11.11
C LYS A 45 -3.31 29.02 -12.60
N LEU A 46 -4.56 29.06 -13.07
CA LEU A 46 -4.86 29.37 -14.48
C LEU A 46 -4.51 30.81 -14.84
N ASP A 47 -4.73 31.74 -13.91
CA ASP A 47 -4.44 33.16 -14.09
C ASP A 47 -2.94 33.48 -14.05
N PHE A 48 -2.16 32.70 -13.29
CA PHE A 48 -0.72 32.85 -13.13
C PHE A 48 0.02 31.54 -13.47
N PRO A 49 0.02 31.12 -14.75
CA PRO A 49 0.74 29.92 -15.16
C PRO A 49 2.26 30.18 -15.11
N HIS A 50 3.05 29.13 -14.84
CA HIS A 50 4.53 29.15 -14.90
C HIS A 50 5.26 29.87 -13.76
N ILE A 51 5.00 29.48 -12.52
CA ILE A 51 5.73 29.96 -11.34
C ILE A 51 6.73 28.92 -10.83
N GLN A 52 7.72 29.36 -10.06
CA GLN A 52 8.75 28.51 -9.43
C GLN A 52 8.55 28.35 -7.91
N GLY A 53 7.60 29.10 -7.35
CA GLY A 53 7.20 29.04 -5.95
C GLY A 53 6.37 30.26 -5.55
N GLY A 54 6.03 30.36 -4.27
CA GLY A 54 5.31 31.54 -3.77
C GLY A 54 5.47 31.81 -2.28
N ILE A 55 5.05 33.02 -1.90
CA ILE A 55 5.10 33.54 -0.54
C ILE A 55 3.67 33.86 -0.11
N LEU A 56 3.25 33.32 1.03
CA LEU A 56 1.96 33.60 1.66
C LEU A 56 2.16 34.64 2.77
N LYS A 57 1.30 35.65 2.83
CA LYS A 57 1.32 36.71 3.86
C LYS A 57 -0.09 37.05 4.33
N GLY A 58 -0.29 37.24 5.62
CA GLY A 58 -1.57 37.66 6.20
C GLY A 58 -1.73 37.20 7.65
N ASP A 59 -2.94 37.34 8.17
CA ASP A 59 -3.28 36.92 9.54
C ASP A 59 -3.47 35.40 9.61
N ALA A 60 -2.38 34.66 9.77
CA ALA A 60 -2.41 33.21 10.03
C ALA A 60 -2.86 32.91 11.47
N LEU A 61 -3.44 31.73 11.68
CA LEU A 61 -3.77 31.26 13.02
C LEU A 61 -2.51 31.16 13.88
N ALA A 62 -2.47 31.95 14.97
CA ALA A 62 -1.48 31.77 16.02
C ALA A 62 -1.54 30.31 16.48
N PHE A 63 -0.41 29.69 16.80
CA PHE A 63 -0.27 28.28 17.23
C PHE A 63 -0.15 27.20 16.14
N TYR A 64 -0.33 27.52 14.86
CA TYR A 64 0.10 26.63 13.77
C TYR A 64 1.47 27.02 13.25
N SER A 65 2.36 26.02 13.11
CA SER A 65 3.64 26.19 12.43
C SER A 65 3.46 26.59 10.94
N PRO A 66 2.64 25.86 10.14
CA PRO A 66 2.29 26.31 8.78
C PRO A 66 1.32 27.49 8.76
N PHE A 67 1.24 28.19 7.62
CA PHE A 67 0.23 29.23 7.36
C PHE A 67 -1.18 28.61 7.29
N CYS A 68 -1.82 28.50 8.45
CA CYS A 68 -3.20 28.04 8.57
C CYS A 68 -4.20 29.19 8.66
N ILE A 69 -5.37 28.99 8.05
CA ILE A 69 -6.53 29.85 8.22
C ILE A 69 -7.72 29.01 8.70
N GLU A 70 -8.68 29.66 9.34
CA GLU A 70 -9.98 29.08 9.66
C GLU A 70 -11.00 29.47 8.59
N ILE A 71 -11.77 28.50 8.10
CA ILE A 71 -12.84 28.73 7.12
C ILE A 71 -14.22 28.41 7.71
N ALA A 72 -15.26 28.30 6.89
CA ALA A 72 -16.59 27.93 7.37
C ALA A 72 -16.57 26.60 8.17
N ASN A 73 -17.43 26.50 9.19
CA ASN A 73 -17.54 25.36 10.11
C ASN A 73 -16.30 25.10 10.99
N GLU A 74 -15.46 26.11 11.25
CA GLU A 74 -14.26 25.99 12.08
C GLU A 74 -13.19 25.04 11.49
N ASP A 75 -13.29 24.72 10.19
CA ASP A 75 -12.30 23.92 9.48
C ASP A 75 -10.97 24.68 9.38
N VAL A 76 -9.88 24.04 9.81
CA VAL A 76 -8.53 24.57 9.68
C VAL A 76 -7.91 24.12 8.35
N VAL A 77 -7.42 25.07 7.56
CA VAL A 77 -6.80 24.80 6.25
C VAL A 77 -5.37 25.31 6.22
N ASP A 78 -4.43 24.40 5.95
CA ASP A 78 -3.03 24.74 5.62
C ASP A 78 -2.95 25.28 4.18
N MET A 79 -2.73 26.59 4.07
CA MET A 79 -2.65 27.26 2.78
C MET A 79 -1.32 27.02 2.07
N GLU A 80 -0.22 26.83 2.81
CA GLU A 80 1.07 26.47 2.19
C GLU A 80 0.92 25.16 1.44
N LYS A 81 0.30 24.17 2.09
CA LYS A 81 -0.02 22.87 1.49
C LYS A 81 -0.94 23.02 0.28
N CYS A 82 -2.08 23.70 0.42
CA CYS A 82 -3.06 23.80 -0.68
C CYS A 82 -2.47 24.46 -1.93
N PHE A 83 -1.74 25.58 -1.77
CA PHE A 83 -1.07 26.23 -2.89
C PHE A 83 0.04 25.35 -3.47
N ALA A 84 0.87 24.75 -2.61
CA ALA A 84 1.98 23.93 -3.08
C ALA A 84 1.51 22.70 -3.87
N GLU A 85 0.45 22.03 -3.42
CA GLU A 85 -0.11 20.85 -4.08
C GLU A 85 -0.78 21.21 -5.41
N ILE A 86 -1.59 22.28 -5.45
CA ILE A 86 -2.29 22.69 -6.68
C ILE A 86 -1.30 23.21 -7.72
N PHE A 87 -0.35 24.07 -7.34
CA PHE A 87 0.64 24.61 -8.28
C PHE A 87 1.78 23.65 -8.59
N ASN A 88 1.99 22.62 -7.76
CA ASN A 88 3.09 21.66 -7.85
C ASN A 88 4.49 22.29 -7.70
N VAL A 89 4.60 23.34 -6.87
CA VAL A 89 5.84 24.07 -6.54
C VAL A 89 5.80 24.53 -5.08
N PRO A 90 6.93 24.82 -4.41
CA PRO A 90 6.92 25.20 -3.00
C PRO A 90 6.24 26.54 -2.72
N PHE A 91 5.49 26.62 -1.62
CA PHE A 91 5.00 27.87 -1.03
C PHE A 91 5.45 27.96 0.43
N ILE A 92 5.84 29.17 0.85
CA ILE A 92 6.32 29.46 2.21
C ILE A 92 5.58 30.66 2.80
N ARG A 93 5.45 30.70 4.13
CA ARG A 93 4.98 31.90 4.84
C ARG A 93 6.03 33.00 4.87
N ALA A 94 5.61 34.25 4.79
CA ALA A 94 6.49 35.42 4.74
C ALA A 94 7.39 35.55 5.97
N GLU A 95 6.93 35.14 7.16
CA GLU A 95 7.73 35.21 8.39
C GLU A 95 8.90 34.22 8.42
N ALA A 96 8.91 33.23 7.52
CA ALA A 96 10.05 32.32 7.35
C ALA A 96 11.22 32.98 6.59
N LEU A 97 11.04 34.18 6.03
CA LEU A 97 12.09 34.94 5.36
C LEU A 97 12.80 35.85 6.35
N VAL A 98 14.03 35.47 6.73
CA VAL A 98 14.95 36.35 7.48
C VAL A 98 15.52 37.38 6.51
N ASP A 99 15.47 38.68 6.85
CA ASP A 99 15.93 39.88 6.10
C ASP A 99 16.98 39.61 5.00
N GLY A 100 16.55 39.07 3.87
CA GLY A 100 17.43 38.47 2.88
C GLY A 100 16.92 38.71 1.47
N GLY A 101 17.84 39.00 0.55
CA GLY A 101 17.53 39.23 -0.87
C GLY A 101 17.06 37.96 -1.60
N GLU A 102 17.04 38.02 -2.94
CA GLU A 102 16.51 36.96 -3.81
C GLU A 102 17.11 35.56 -3.56
N GLU A 103 18.38 35.47 -3.17
CA GLU A 103 19.05 34.19 -2.91
C GLU A 103 18.51 33.49 -1.64
N THR A 104 18.16 34.25 -0.59
CA THR A 104 17.57 33.70 0.63
C THR A 104 16.21 33.07 0.34
N LEU A 105 15.38 33.74 -0.46
CA LEU A 105 14.09 33.22 -0.89
C LEU A 105 14.24 31.94 -1.72
N LYS A 106 15.18 31.92 -2.68
CA LYS A 106 15.43 30.75 -3.51
C LYS A 106 15.83 29.54 -2.68
N ASN A 107 16.70 29.73 -1.68
CA ASN A 107 17.12 28.67 -0.77
C ASN A 107 15.95 28.18 0.11
N ALA A 108 15.14 29.08 0.65
CA ALA A 108 13.97 28.73 1.45
C ALA A 108 12.93 27.93 0.65
N LEU A 109 12.69 28.30 -0.62
CA LEU A 109 11.80 27.55 -1.52
C LEU A 109 12.37 26.16 -1.84
N ALA A 110 13.68 26.06 -2.10
CA ALA A 110 14.34 24.78 -2.35
C ALA A 110 14.27 23.84 -1.13
N GLU A 111 14.53 24.36 0.07
CA GLU A 111 14.39 23.62 1.33
C GLU A 111 12.94 23.18 1.57
N LYS A 112 11.96 24.06 1.32
CA LYS A 112 10.55 23.72 1.43
C LYS A 112 10.15 22.61 0.44
N GLN A 113 10.62 22.68 -0.80
CA GLN A 113 10.38 21.64 -1.80
C GLN A 113 10.95 20.29 -1.34
N GLN A 114 12.17 20.28 -0.80
CA GLN A 114 12.78 19.08 -0.25
C GLN A 114 11.97 18.53 0.93
N THR A 115 11.55 19.40 1.84
CA THR A 115 10.78 19.05 3.05
C THR A 115 9.41 18.47 2.70
N ILE A 116 8.68 19.08 1.74
CA ILE A 116 7.40 18.58 1.23
C ILE A 116 7.57 17.18 0.64
N GLY A 117 8.66 16.93 -0.08
CA GLY A 117 8.95 15.63 -0.68
C GLY A 117 9.18 14.50 0.33
N TRP A 118 9.45 14.80 1.60
CA TRP A 118 9.82 13.83 2.64
C TRP A 118 8.82 13.72 3.80
N SER A 119 7.64 14.36 3.69
CA SER A 119 6.64 14.26 4.75
C SER A 119 5.20 14.42 4.27
N ILE A 120 4.27 13.96 5.10
CA ILE A 120 2.86 14.33 5.03
C ILE A 120 2.42 14.94 6.36
N ASP A 121 1.53 15.92 6.24
CA ASP A 121 1.14 16.78 7.34
C ASP A 121 -0.37 17.01 7.34
N TYR A 122 -0.93 17.13 8.54
CA TYR A 122 -2.35 17.36 8.78
C TYR A 122 -2.54 18.42 9.86
N CYS A 123 -3.47 19.34 9.62
CA CYS A 123 -3.90 20.35 10.57
C CYS A 123 -5.35 20.10 10.96
N GLY A 124 -5.67 20.28 12.24
CA GLY A 124 -6.99 20.07 12.80
C GLY A 124 -7.33 18.61 13.10
N TYR A 125 -8.56 18.41 13.56
CA TYR A 125 -9.15 17.13 13.98
C TYR A 125 -10.53 17.00 13.32
N ASN A 126 -10.74 15.90 12.58
CA ASN A 126 -11.98 15.67 11.83
C ASN A 126 -12.54 14.29 12.15
N PRO A 127 -13.30 14.13 13.25
CA PRO A 127 -13.64 12.83 13.81
C PRO A 127 -14.33 11.88 12.81
N GLY A 128 -14.16 10.59 13.05
CA GLY A 128 -14.75 9.52 12.27
C GLY A 128 -13.93 9.19 11.05
N LYS A 129 -14.59 8.97 9.90
CA LYS A 129 -13.94 8.42 8.71
C LYS A 129 -12.75 9.24 8.21
N ALA A 130 -12.83 10.57 8.30
CA ALA A 130 -11.74 11.46 7.89
C ALA A 130 -10.52 11.35 8.81
N GLU A 131 -10.74 11.24 10.12
CA GLU A 131 -9.69 10.98 11.10
C GLU A 131 -9.09 9.59 10.90
N TYR A 132 -9.90 8.55 10.68
CA TYR A 132 -9.41 7.21 10.38
C TYR A 132 -8.51 7.17 9.13
N THR A 133 -8.82 7.96 8.09
CA THR A 133 -7.95 8.11 6.92
C THR A 133 -6.62 8.77 7.30
N THR A 134 -6.66 9.79 8.15
CA THR A 134 -5.46 10.45 8.67
C THR A 134 -4.60 9.50 9.50
N GLU A 135 -5.22 8.74 10.41
CA GLU A 135 -4.57 7.70 11.21
C GLU A 135 -3.91 6.62 10.33
N SER A 136 -4.58 6.17 9.27
CA SER A 136 -4.00 5.20 8.32
C SER A 136 -2.74 5.76 7.66
N LEU A 137 -2.80 6.98 7.13
CA LEU A 137 -1.68 7.61 6.42
C LEU A 137 -0.53 8.02 7.35
N LEU A 138 -0.82 8.24 8.64
CA LEU A 138 0.19 8.56 9.66
C LEU A 138 0.70 7.32 10.44
N THR A 139 0.36 6.11 10.00
CA THR A 139 0.83 4.86 10.63
C THR A 139 2.36 4.80 10.66
N VAL A 140 2.91 4.43 11.81
CA VAL A 140 4.35 4.12 11.97
C VAL A 140 4.51 2.61 12.08
N ALA A 141 5.37 2.01 11.25
CA ALA A 141 5.58 0.57 11.22
C ALA A 141 7.00 0.18 10.78
N ASN A 142 7.41 -1.06 11.09
CA ASN A 142 8.75 -1.59 10.80
C ASN A 142 8.75 -3.00 10.14
N GLY A 143 7.66 -3.37 9.47
CA GLY A 143 7.47 -4.66 8.81
C GLY A 143 7.04 -5.81 9.73
N TYR A 144 7.17 -5.66 11.05
CA TYR A 144 6.68 -6.61 12.03
C TYR A 144 5.58 -5.99 12.89
N LEU A 145 5.81 -4.79 13.40
CA LEU A 145 4.89 -4.03 14.23
C LEU A 145 4.41 -2.80 13.46
N GLY A 146 3.10 -2.54 13.48
CA GLY A 146 2.50 -1.30 13.00
C GLY A 146 1.57 -0.68 14.03
N LEU A 147 1.73 0.63 14.23
CA LEU A 147 0.89 1.44 15.10
C LEU A 147 0.15 2.46 14.22
N ARG A 148 -1.18 2.41 14.23
CA ARG A 148 -1.97 3.46 13.55
C ARG A 148 -1.56 4.85 14.06
N GLY A 149 -1.66 5.85 13.19
CA GLY A 149 -1.20 7.22 13.41
C GLY A 149 -2.01 8.03 14.42
N THR A 150 -2.65 7.40 15.40
CA THR A 150 -3.41 8.04 16.47
C THR A 150 -2.52 8.79 17.46
N LEU A 151 -3.08 9.79 18.13
CA LEU A 151 -2.44 10.37 19.30
C LEU A 151 -2.52 9.40 20.51
N PRO A 152 -1.59 9.47 21.48
CA PRO A 152 -1.62 8.62 22.68
C PRO A 152 -2.90 8.72 23.53
N GLU A 153 -3.62 9.84 23.46
CA GLU A 153 -4.84 10.13 24.22
C GLU A 153 -6.09 9.46 23.62
N MET A 154 -6.03 9.09 22.35
CA MET A 154 -7.17 8.53 21.61
C MET A 154 -7.50 7.11 22.09
N VAL A 155 -8.79 6.79 22.02
CA VAL A 155 -9.35 5.47 22.38
C VAL A 155 -10.19 4.93 21.23
N ILE A 156 -10.49 3.63 21.25
CA ILE A 156 -11.38 3.02 20.24
C ILE A 156 -12.79 3.62 20.42
N SER A 157 -13.27 4.31 19.38
CA SER A 157 -14.59 4.95 19.32
C SER A 157 -15.03 5.12 17.87
N ASP A 158 -16.24 5.65 17.63
CA ASP A 158 -16.66 6.06 16.28
C ASP A 158 -15.81 7.21 15.73
N ASP A 159 -15.12 7.97 16.58
CA ASP A 159 -14.36 9.16 16.19
C ASP A 159 -12.88 8.86 15.90
N THR A 160 -12.28 7.91 16.64
CA THR A 160 -10.86 7.52 16.52
C THR A 160 -10.66 6.02 16.65
N TYR A 161 -9.63 5.47 16.00
CA TYR A 161 -9.35 4.03 16.01
C TYR A 161 -7.87 3.69 16.22
N PRO A 162 -7.38 3.71 17.48
CA PRO A 162 -6.03 3.23 17.79
C PRO A 162 -5.96 1.72 17.65
N ALA A 163 -4.98 1.26 16.86
CA ALA A 163 -4.72 -0.16 16.68
C ALA A 163 -3.23 -0.47 16.60
N THR A 164 -2.90 -1.67 17.06
CA THR A 164 -1.56 -2.27 16.99
C THR A 164 -1.66 -3.55 16.17
N TYR A 165 -0.95 -3.61 15.05
CA TYR A 165 -0.91 -4.79 14.19
C TYR A 165 0.45 -5.46 14.24
N LEU A 166 0.44 -6.79 14.30
CA LEU A 166 1.65 -7.61 14.32
C LEU A 166 1.63 -8.57 13.13
N ALA A 167 2.68 -8.55 12.32
CA ALA A 167 2.78 -9.38 11.12
C ALA A 167 2.64 -10.86 11.49
N GLY A 168 1.62 -11.53 10.91
CA GLY A 168 1.32 -12.94 11.17
C GLY A 168 0.39 -13.21 12.37
N LEU A 169 -0.11 -12.18 13.05
CA LEU A 169 -1.09 -12.34 14.13
C LEU A 169 -2.52 -12.38 13.58
N TYR A 170 -3.00 -13.60 13.34
CA TYR A 170 -4.38 -13.86 12.96
C TYR A 170 -5.08 -14.71 14.01
N ASN A 171 -6.42 -14.64 14.05
CA ASN A 171 -7.23 -15.56 14.82
C ASN A 171 -8.60 -15.74 14.19
N GLN A 172 -9.06 -16.99 14.12
CA GLN A 172 -10.42 -17.28 13.67
C GLN A 172 -11.45 -17.10 14.80
N ALA A 173 -12.57 -16.46 14.49
CA ALA A 173 -13.72 -16.29 15.38
C ALA A 173 -15.03 -16.71 14.69
N ILE A 174 -16.00 -17.15 15.50
CA ILE A 174 -17.35 -17.50 15.07
C ILE A 174 -18.30 -16.37 15.45
N SER A 175 -19.12 -15.94 14.50
CA SER A 175 -20.20 -14.96 14.69
C SER A 175 -21.54 -15.61 14.33
N VAL A 176 -22.63 -15.17 14.97
CA VAL A 176 -24.00 -15.58 14.61
C VAL A 176 -24.74 -14.36 14.08
N ILE A 177 -25.05 -14.35 12.78
CA ILE A 177 -25.83 -13.28 12.12
C ILE A 177 -27.08 -13.90 11.51
N ASP A 178 -28.26 -13.37 11.84
CA ASP A 178 -29.55 -13.85 11.32
C ASP A 178 -29.70 -15.38 11.39
N GLY A 179 -29.23 -15.99 12.49
CA GLY A 179 -29.27 -17.45 12.70
C GLY A 179 -28.19 -18.26 11.97
N HIS A 180 -27.33 -17.63 11.16
CA HIS A 180 -26.22 -18.27 10.45
C HIS A 180 -24.92 -18.14 11.22
N GLN A 181 -24.18 -19.24 11.35
CA GLN A 181 -22.80 -19.20 11.86
C GLN A 181 -21.86 -18.81 10.73
N VAL A 182 -21.08 -17.76 10.98
CA VAL A 182 -20.05 -17.27 10.05
C VAL A 182 -18.70 -17.39 10.74
N HIS A 183 -17.79 -18.12 10.10
CA HIS A 183 -16.41 -18.28 10.54
C HIS A 183 -15.53 -17.28 9.78
N ASN A 184 -14.75 -16.48 10.50
CA ASN A 184 -13.82 -15.53 9.88
C ASN A 184 -12.46 -15.60 10.56
N GLU A 185 -11.41 -15.74 9.77
CA GLU A 185 -10.07 -15.38 10.22
C GLU A 185 -9.91 -13.87 10.12
N ASP A 186 -9.41 -13.25 11.18
CA ASP A 186 -9.23 -11.80 11.26
C ASP A 186 -7.79 -11.44 11.63
N PHE A 187 -7.35 -10.32 11.07
CA PHE A 187 -6.11 -9.67 11.47
C PHE A 187 -6.32 -8.94 12.79
N VAL A 188 -5.68 -9.45 13.83
CA VAL A 188 -6.03 -9.11 15.21
C VAL A 188 -5.49 -7.73 15.56
N ASN A 189 -6.35 -6.86 16.09
CA ASN A 189 -5.89 -5.68 16.84
C ASN A 189 -5.26 -6.14 18.16
N ALA A 190 -3.94 -6.13 18.24
CA ALA A 190 -3.19 -6.62 19.40
C ALA A 190 -3.37 -5.70 20.63
N PRO A 191 -2.96 -6.15 21.84
CA PRO A 191 -2.92 -5.29 23.01
C PRO A 191 -2.16 -3.98 22.75
N ASN A 192 -2.64 -2.87 23.33
CA ASN A 192 -2.13 -1.53 23.10
C ASN A 192 -1.36 -1.00 24.32
N ALA A 193 -0.11 -0.58 24.12
CA ALA A 193 0.69 0.08 25.14
C ALA A 193 1.03 1.53 24.79
N GLN A 194 0.36 2.14 23.81
CA GLN A 194 0.60 3.54 23.41
C GLN A 194 -0.10 4.55 24.31
N TYR A 195 -1.15 4.14 25.03
CA TYR A 195 -2.02 5.08 25.74
C TYR A 195 -1.27 5.88 26.81
N ILE A 196 -1.32 7.21 26.66
CA ILE A 196 -0.86 8.23 27.60
C ILE A 196 -1.90 9.33 27.56
N SER A 197 -2.43 9.71 28.71
CA SER A 197 -3.31 10.87 28.87
C SER A 197 -3.04 11.52 30.22
N LEU A 198 -3.56 12.72 30.42
CA LEU A 198 -3.40 13.46 31.65
C LEU A 198 -4.70 14.15 32.06
N ARG A 199 -4.83 14.53 33.33
CA ARG A 199 -5.90 15.40 33.81
C ARG A 199 -5.35 16.50 34.71
N ILE A 200 -6.05 17.63 34.74
CA ILE A 200 -5.74 18.78 35.59
C ILE A 200 -6.64 18.74 36.83
N GLY A 201 -6.04 18.70 38.02
CA GLY A 201 -6.74 18.54 39.30
C GLY A 201 -7.64 17.29 39.30
N GLN A 202 -8.92 17.50 39.58
CA GLN A 202 -9.96 16.44 39.57
C GLN A 202 -10.75 16.38 38.25
N GLY A 203 -10.25 17.00 37.18
CA GLY A 203 -10.90 17.01 35.87
C GLY A 203 -10.91 15.65 35.16
N LYS A 204 -11.43 15.64 33.93
CA LYS A 204 -11.38 14.48 33.04
C LYS A 204 -9.96 14.27 32.50
N PHE A 205 -9.63 13.02 32.17
CA PHE A 205 -8.46 12.74 31.33
C PHE A 205 -8.66 13.33 29.94
N VAL A 206 -7.59 13.89 29.38
CA VAL A 206 -7.60 14.44 28.03
C VAL A 206 -8.09 13.39 27.05
N ASN A 207 -9.13 13.77 26.34
CA ASN A 207 -9.68 13.10 25.17
C ASN A 207 -10.12 14.21 24.21
N LEU A 208 -9.88 14.05 22.91
CA LEU A 208 -10.11 15.08 21.90
C LEU A 208 -11.58 15.49 21.78
N THR A 209 -12.52 14.66 22.23
CA THR A 209 -13.96 14.95 22.24
C THR A 209 -14.41 15.77 23.44
N ASP A 210 -13.68 15.71 24.58
CA ASP A 210 -14.07 16.34 25.84
C ASP A 210 -13.42 17.72 26.05
N PHE A 211 -12.45 18.08 25.22
CA PHE A 211 -11.66 19.30 25.34
C PHE A 211 -11.81 20.17 24.09
N LYS A 212 -11.75 21.49 24.27
CA LYS A 212 -11.67 22.41 23.14
C LYS A 212 -10.28 22.34 22.54
N ILE A 213 -10.17 21.88 21.31
CA ILE A 213 -8.92 21.85 20.55
C ILE A 213 -8.63 23.27 20.03
N ILE A 214 -7.54 23.87 20.49
CA ILE A 214 -7.06 25.18 20.03
C ILE A 214 -6.23 25.00 18.75
N SER A 215 -5.34 24.01 18.73
CA SER A 215 -4.61 23.61 17.53
C SER A 215 -4.21 22.14 17.59
N LEU A 216 -4.17 21.48 16.43
CA LEU A 216 -3.60 20.15 16.27
C LEU A 216 -2.81 20.10 14.96
N TYR A 217 -1.50 19.96 15.04
CA TYR A 217 -0.62 19.73 13.89
C TYR A 217 0.02 18.35 14.01
N ARG A 218 0.03 17.58 12.91
CA ARG A 218 0.61 16.24 12.86
C ARG A 218 1.45 16.09 11.62
N ARG A 219 2.62 15.46 11.76
CA ARG A 219 3.60 15.28 10.70
C ARG A 219 4.23 13.89 10.78
N LEU A 220 4.19 13.17 9.66
CA LEU A 220 4.98 11.95 9.47
C LEU A 220 6.19 12.26 8.59
N ASP A 221 7.39 12.04 9.12
CA ASP A 221 8.65 12.16 8.39
C ASP A 221 9.03 10.79 7.79
N PHE A 222 9.07 10.71 6.47
CA PHE A 222 9.40 9.48 5.75
C PHE A 222 10.87 9.07 5.91
N MET A 223 11.78 10.04 6.09
CA MET A 223 13.22 9.77 6.21
C MET A 223 13.55 9.02 7.50
N THR A 224 12.77 9.25 8.56
CA THR A 224 13.06 8.74 9.90
C THR A 224 11.96 7.83 10.45
N GLY A 225 10.78 7.85 9.83
CA GLY A 225 9.59 7.14 10.29
C GLY A 225 9.00 7.68 11.60
N ILE A 226 9.33 8.92 11.96
CA ILE A 226 8.79 9.58 13.16
C ILE A 226 7.46 10.24 12.82
N LEU A 227 6.44 9.93 13.63
CA LEU A 227 5.23 10.72 13.72
C LEU A 227 5.38 11.73 14.88
N SER A 228 5.26 13.01 14.56
CA SER A 228 5.23 14.11 15.52
C SER A 228 3.84 14.75 15.56
N SER A 229 3.40 15.19 16.74
CA SER A 229 2.18 15.95 16.92
C SER A 229 2.37 17.11 17.89
N GLU A 230 1.74 18.24 17.60
CA GLU A 230 1.65 19.43 18.46
C GLU A 230 0.16 19.70 18.71
N LEU A 231 -0.27 19.55 19.95
CA LEU A 231 -1.66 19.70 20.39
C LEU A 231 -1.74 20.82 21.43
N GLN A 232 -2.68 21.75 21.25
CA GLN A 232 -3.07 22.70 22.28
C GLN A 232 -4.55 22.53 22.59
N ILE A 233 -4.87 22.40 23.87
CA ILE A 233 -6.24 22.20 24.36
C ILE A 233 -6.58 23.20 25.46
N GLU A 234 -7.86 23.49 25.59
CA GLU A 234 -8.46 24.30 26.65
C GLU A 234 -9.56 23.47 27.32
N ASP A 235 -9.53 23.41 28.66
CA ASP A 235 -10.60 22.78 29.44
C ASP A 235 -11.77 23.74 29.72
N GLU A 236 -12.84 23.24 30.34
CA GLU A 236 -14.03 24.05 30.67
C GLU A 236 -13.74 25.23 31.62
N ALA A 237 -12.62 25.19 32.36
CA ALA A 237 -12.18 26.26 33.26
C ALA A 237 -11.26 27.28 32.57
N GLY A 238 -11.01 27.14 31.26
CA GLY A 238 -10.13 28.01 30.49
C GLY A 238 -8.63 27.74 30.70
N ARG A 239 -8.28 26.63 31.36
CA ARG A 239 -6.88 26.21 31.55
C ARG A 239 -6.37 25.60 30.26
N ARG A 240 -5.20 26.06 29.81
CA ARG A 240 -4.60 25.69 28.53
C ARG A 240 -3.35 24.86 28.72
N LEU A 241 -3.25 23.80 27.93
CA LEU A 241 -2.14 22.88 27.94
C LEU A 241 -1.62 22.70 26.51
N LYS A 242 -0.30 22.78 26.35
CA LYS A 242 0.39 22.31 25.15
C LYS A 242 0.88 20.88 25.39
N ILE A 243 0.70 20.00 24.41
CA ILE A 243 1.21 18.64 24.39
C ILE A 243 1.95 18.44 23.06
N ASP A 244 3.23 18.11 23.15
CA ASP A 244 4.06 17.71 22.01
C ASP A 244 4.39 16.22 22.15
N CYS A 245 4.13 15.43 21.12
CA CYS A 245 4.39 13.99 21.14
C CYS A 245 5.19 13.57 19.90
N ARG A 246 6.17 12.69 20.11
CA ARG A 246 6.94 12.01 19.05
C ARG A 246 6.88 10.51 19.27
N LYS A 247 6.49 9.75 18.25
CA LYS A 247 6.52 8.29 18.29
C LYS A 247 7.05 7.67 17.01
N PHE A 248 7.71 6.53 17.14
CA PHE A 248 8.18 5.72 16.02
C PHE A 248 8.30 4.25 16.43
N THR A 249 8.11 3.35 15.47
CA THR A 249 8.54 1.95 15.59
C THR A 249 10.00 1.83 15.18
N ASN A 250 10.80 1.15 15.97
CA ASN A 250 12.23 1.05 15.72
C ASN A 250 12.51 0.15 14.51
N MET A 251 13.05 0.73 13.43
CA MET A 251 13.30 0.01 12.18
C MET A 251 14.48 -0.97 12.27
N ALA A 252 15.42 -0.74 13.18
CA ALA A 252 16.55 -1.65 13.41
C ALA A 252 16.21 -2.81 14.36
N ARG A 253 15.23 -2.60 15.25
CA ARG A 253 14.83 -3.55 16.30
C ARG A 253 13.33 -3.78 16.25
N MET A 254 12.93 -4.80 15.48
CA MET A 254 11.55 -4.98 15.04
C MET A 254 10.49 -5.03 16.16
N THR A 255 10.85 -5.50 17.36
CA THR A 255 9.93 -5.62 18.50
C THR A 255 9.64 -4.31 19.21
N HIS A 256 10.43 -3.25 18.98
CA HIS A 256 10.43 -2.06 19.84
C HIS A 256 9.75 -0.86 19.19
N TYR A 257 9.12 -0.04 20.02
CA TYR A 257 8.74 1.32 19.70
C TYR A 257 8.94 2.24 20.91
N SER A 258 9.00 3.54 20.65
CA SER A 258 9.19 4.53 21.70
C SER A 258 8.30 5.74 21.49
N ILE A 259 7.83 6.31 22.60
CA ILE A 259 7.01 7.51 22.64
C ILE A 259 7.70 8.50 23.57
N GLU A 260 7.95 9.71 23.10
CA GLU A 260 8.28 10.87 23.92
C GLU A 260 7.07 11.79 23.95
N TYR A 261 6.63 12.13 25.16
CA TYR A 261 5.42 12.88 25.43
C TYR A 261 5.76 14.05 26.35
N GLN A 262 5.70 15.26 25.82
CA GLN A 262 6.02 16.50 26.52
C GLN A 262 4.76 17.34 26.69
N PHE A 263 4.55 17.94 27.86
CA PHE A 263 3.40 18.80 28.11
C PHE A 263 3.76 20.02 28.95
N CYS A 264 3.11 21.16 28.67
CA CYS A 264 3.42 22.46 29.27
C CYS A 264 2.14 23.22 29.66
N PRO A 265 1.87 23.45 30.97
CA PRO A 265 0.77 24.31 31.41
C PRO A 265 1.00 25.75 30.95
N LEU A 266 0.10 26.32 30.14
CA LEU A 266 0.34 27.63 29.53
C LEU A 266 -0.10 28.80 30.41
N ASN A 267 -1.18 28.62 31.18
CA ASN A 267 -1.81 29.68 31.96
C ASN A 267 -2.28 29.23 33.37
N PHE A 268 -1.74 28.14 33.90
CA PHE A 268 -2.10 27.63 35.21
C PHE A 268 -0.94 26.92 35.90
N SER A 269 -0.98 26.90 37.24
CA SER A 269 -0.20 26.00 38.08
C SER A 269 -1.18 25.18 38.92
N ASP A 270 -1.15 23.86 38.82
CA ASP A 270 -2.10 22.96 39.48
C ASP A 270 -1.51 21.55 39.54
N GLN A 271 -2.16 20.65 40.27
CA GLN A 271 -1.83 19.23 40.25
C GLN A 271 -2.17 18.64 38.88
N ILE A 272 -1.24 17.88 38.30
CA ILE A 272 -1.47 17.06 37.11
C ILE A 272 -1.38 15.59 37.49
N THR A 273 -2.33 14.79 37.02
CA THR A 273 -2.22 13.32 37.04
C THR A 273 -1.95 12.84 35.61
N ILE A 274 -0.78 12.23 35.39
CA ILE A 274 -0.50 11.46 34.17
C ILE A 274 -1.02 10.04 34.35
N CYS A 275 -1.61 9.47 33.30
CA CYS A 275 -2.06 8.10 33.23
C CYS A 275 -1.46 7.44 31.99
N THR A 276 -0.78 6.31 32.16
CA THR A 276 -0.41 5.43 31.05
C THR A 276 -1.08 4.07 31.23
N LYS A 277 -1.35 3.39 30.11
CA LYS A 277 -2.01 2.07 30.14
C LYS A 277 -1.23 1.04 29.30
N THR A 278 -1.13 -0.16 29.83
CA THR A 278 -0.81 -1.38 29.07
C THR A 278 -2.12 -2.15 28.96
N ASP A 279 -2.75 -2.03 27.79
CA ASP A 279 -4.15 -2.35 27.56
C ASP A 279 -4.33 -3.64 26.78
N GLY A 280 -4.79 -4.67 27.47
CA GLY A 280 -5.23 -5.93 26.88
C GLY A 280 -6.70 -5.91 26.42
N GLY A 281 -7.46 -4.86 26.70
CA GLY A 281 -8.88 -4.78 26.37
C GLY A 281 -9.20 -4.34 24.93
N THR A 282 -8.23 -4.38 24.00
CA THR A 282 -8.46 -3.99 22.60
C THR A 282 -9.28 -5.03 21.84
N PHE A 283 -9.88 -4.59 20.74
CA PHE A 283 -10.75 -5.40 19.88
C PHE A 283 -10.74 -4.82 18.46
N ASN A 284 -11.22 -5.63 17.51
CA ASN A 284 -11.34 -5.21 16.12
C ASN A 284 -12.59 -4.31 15.90
N TYR A 285 -12.42 -3.15 15.28
CA TYR A 285 -13.49 -2.14 15.16
C TYR A 285 -13.33 -1.18 13.96
N GLY A 286 -12.16 -1.19 13.30
CA GLY A 286 -11.78 -0.23 12.26
C GLY A 286 -12.57 -0.35 10.96
N VAL A 287 -13.31 -1.45 10.78
CA VAL A 287 -14.19 -1.65 9.62
C VAL A 287 -15.64 -1.72 10.07
N GLU A 288 -16.43 -0.70 9.72
CA GLU A 288 -17.83 -0.54 10.15
C GLU A 288 -18.68 -1.79 9.86
N ARG A 289 -18.57 -2.35 8.64
CA ARG A 289 -19.31 -3.55 8.22
C ARG A 289 -18.92 -4.83 8.97
N TYR A 290 -17.80 -4.85 9.69
CA TYR A 290 -17.36 -6.00 10.49
C TYR A 290 -17.81 -5.91 11.94
N ARG A 291 -18.34 -4.76 12.41
CA ARG A 291 -18.70 -4.55 13.82
C ARG A 291 -19.86 -5.43 14.33
N SER A 292 -20.61 -6.07 13.43
CA SER A 292 -21.60 -7.09 13.76
C SER A 292 -21.00 -8.49 13.99
N LEU A 293 -19.71 -8.67 13.70
CA LEU A 293 -18.97 -9.90 13.90
C LEU A 293 -18.29 -9.91 15.27
N ASN A 294 -17.80 -11.08 15.68
CA ASN A 294 -17.01 -11.22 16.90
C ASN A 294 -15.65 -10.52 16.74
N SER A 295 -15.47 -9.44 17.50
CA SER A 295 -14.27 -8.59 17.49
C SER A 295 -13.18 -8.97 18.50
N TYR A 296 -13.40 -10.01 19.33
CA TYR A 296 -12.48 -10.37 20.43
C TYR A 296 -11.72 -11.65 20.08
N HIS A 297 -10.40 -11.54 19.98
CA HIS A 297 -9.56 -12.60 19.39
C HIS A 297 -8.57 -13.26 20.35
N TYR A 298 -8.42 -12.77 21.57
CA TYR A 298 -7.48 -13.31 22.55
C TYR A 298 -7.96 -13.14 23.99
N GLU A 299 -7.30 -13.87 24.89
CA GLU A 299 -7.47 -13.81 26.35
C GLU A 299 -6.18 -13.32 27.02
N ILE A 300 -6.33 -12.61 28.14
CA ILE A 300 -5.21 -12.19 28.98
C ILE A 300 -4.77 -13.35 29.88
N LYS A 301 -3.46 -13.58 29.94
CA LYS A 301 -2.83 -14.65 30.72
C LYS A 301 -2.17 -14.13 31.99
N ASP A 302 -1.52 -12.98 31.89
CA ASP A 302 -0.85 -12.38 33.04
C ASP A 302 -0.72 -10.86 32.87
N LEU A 303 -0.73 -10.17 34.00
CA LEU A 303 -0.56 -8.73 34.12
C LEU A 303 0.35 -8.48 35.33
N ILE A 304 1.57 -8.03 35.06
CA ILE A 304 2.59 -7.79 36.09
C ILE A 304 2.99 -6.32 36.06
N ALA A 305 2.96 -5.67 37.20
CA ALA A 305 3.46 -4.30 37.37
C ALA A 305 4.58 -4.31 38.40
N ASP A 306 5.71 -3.71 38.05
CA ASP A 306 6.82 -3.46 38.97
C ASP A 306 7.27 -2.00 38.80
N LYS A 307 6.79 -1.14 39.71
CA LYS A 307 7.12 0.29 39.73
C LYS A 307 6.83 0.95 38.38
N HIS A 308 7.86 1.40 37.67
CA HIS A 308 7.79 2.06 36.37
C HIS A 308 7.77 1.10 35.17
N LYS A 309 7.74 -0.22 35.43
CA LYS A 309 7.66 -1.28 34.41
C LYS A 309 6.33 -2.02 34.47
N THR A 310 5.84 -2.43 33.30
CA THR A 310 4.67 -3.31 33.21
C THR A 310 4.87 -4.39 32.17
N TYR A 311 4.20 -5.52 32.38
CA TYR A 311 4.24 -6.67 31.50
C TYR A 311 2.83 -7.22 31.30
N LEU A 312 2.51 -7.56 30.05
CA LEU A 312 1.26 -8.18 29.67
C LEU A 312 1.54 -9.43 28.85
N LEU A 313 0.93 -10.55 29.24
CA LEU A 313 0.89 -11.78 28.46
C LEU A 313 -0.54 -12.04 28.03
N ALA A 314 -0.73 -12.35 26.75
CA ALA A 314 -2.02 -12.73 26.16
C ALA A 314 -1.86 -13.92 25.22
N ARG A 315 -2.98 -14.53 24.82
CA ARG A 315 -2.98 -15.64 23.86
C ARG A 315 -4.25 -15.62 23.02
N THR A 316 -4.13 -15.77 21.70
CA THR A 316 -5.28 -15.87 20.81
C THR A 316 -6.11 -17.13 21.06
N TYR A 317 -7.42 -17.04 20.81
CA TYR A 317 -8.37 -18.11 21.16
C TYR A 317 -8.19 -19.37 20.32
N GLN A 318 -8.22 -19.27 19.00
CA GLN A 318 -8.18 -20.40 18.08
C GLN A 318 -6.75 -20.68 17.61
N SER A 319 -6.01 -19.67 17.16
CA SER A 319 -4.65 -19.85 16.62
C SER A 319 -3.60 -20.10 17.71
N LYS A 320 -3.95 -19.86 18.98
CA LYS A 320 -3.12 -20.12 20.17
C LYS A 320 -1.77 -19.39 20.18
N ILE A 321 -1.64 -18.31 19.41
CA ILE A 321 -0.48 -17.44 19.33
C ILE A 321 -0.37 -16.65 20.63
N GLY A 322 0.76 -16.80 21.33
CA GLY A 322 1.09 -15.99 22.50
C GLY A 322 1.51 -14.60 22.09
N ILE A 323 1.10 -13.59 22.84
CA ILE A 323 1.46 -12.18 22.67
C ILE A 323 2.06 -11.71 23.98
N SER A 324 3.16 -10.97 23.90
CA SER A 324 3.79 -10.37 25.07
C SER A 324 4.14 -8.92 24.86
N ILE A 325 3.97 -8.12 25.90
CA ILE A 325 4.33 -6.70 25.94
C ILE A 325 5.15 -6.44 27.19
N ALA A 326 6.25 -5.70 27.04
CA ALA A 326 6.99 -5.08 28.13
C ALA A 326 7.01 -3.56 27.93
N THR A 327 6.74 -2.79 28.98
CA THR A 327 6.80 -1.32 28.95
C THR A 327 7.69 -0.80 30.07
N GLU A 328 8.36 0.31 29.81
CA GLU A 328 9.12 1.08 30.81
C GLU A 328 8.83 2.57 30.61
N ILE A 329 8.43 3.25 31.69
CA ILE A 329 8.21 4.71 31.70
C ILE A 329 9.30 5.44 32.48
N SER A 330 9.68 6.63 32.02
CA SER A 330 10.64 7.50 32.72
C SER A 330 10.34 8.96 32.43
N GLY A 331 10.75 9.89 33.29
CA GLY A 331 10.55 11.33 33.06
C GLY A 331 11.36 12.20 34.01
N ASP A 332 11.33 13.51 33.76
CA ASP A 332 12.11 14.51 34.50
C ASP A 332 11.40 15.09 35.74
N PHE A 333 10.16 14.69 35.98
CA PHE A 333 9.27 15.30 36.97
C PHE A 333 8.79 14.34 38.08
N PHE A 334 9.22 13.08 38.04
CA PHE A 334 8.83 12.07 39.03
C PHE A 334 9.97 11.10 39.32
N ALA A 335 10.00 10.54 40.52
CA ALA A 335 10.87 9.42 40.84
C ALA A 335 10.23 8.11 40.35
N LEU A 336 11.00 7.20 39.76
CA LEU A 336 10.47 5.94 39.23
C LEU A 336 9.69 5.11 40.27
N ASP A 337 10.10 5.19 41.54
CA ASP A 337 9.44 4.53 42.67
C ASP A 337 8.12 5.18 43.11
N SER A 338 7.79 6.37 42.58
CA SER A 338 6.54 7.10 42.88
C SER A 338 5.37 6.76 41.95
N VAL A 339 5.59 5.86 40.98
CA VAL A 339 4.55 5.42 40.04
C VAL A 339 3.54 4.52 40.76
N GLU A 340 2.28 4.93 40.79
CA GLU A 340 1.18 4.15 41.34
C GLU A 340 0.63 3.19 40.29
N ASN A 341 0.59 1.90 40.60
CA ASN A 341 0.10 0.87 39.70
C ASN A 341 -1.27 0.35 40.13
N ARG A 342 -2.19 0.24 39.17
CA ARG A 342 -3.48 -0.42 39.34
C ARG A 342 -3.65 -1.50 38.26
N ILE A 343 -3.69 -2.75 38.70
CA ILE A 343 -3.99 -3.89 37.85
C ILE A 343 -5.52 -4.07 37.82
N ASN A 344 -6.10 -4.01 36.63
CA ASN A 344 -7.51 -4.31 36.37
C ASN A 344 -7.62 -5.67 35.65
N GLU A 345 -8.83 -6.10 35.32
CA GLU A 345 -9.09 -7.39 34.66
C GLU A 345 -8.27 -7.59 33.37
N ASN A 346 -8.24 -6.58 32.50
CA ASN A 346 -7.61 -6.67 31.18
C ASN A 346 -6.50 -5.64 30.95
N SER A 347 -6.04 -4.92 31.97
CA SER A 347 -5.07 -3.84 31.77
C SER A 347 -4.31 -3.47 33.02
N ILE A 348 -3.13 -2.88 32.83
CA ILE A 348 -2.36 -2.22 33.89
C ILE A 348 -2.41 -0.72 33.65
N VAL A 349 -2.80 0.02 34.69
CA VAL A 349 -2.81 1.49 34.69
C VAL A 349 -1.69 1.98 35.61
N GLN A 350 -0.86 2.89 35.09
CA GLN A 350 0.18 3.57 35.85
C GLN A 350 -0.18 5.04 36.00
N GLN A 351 -0.18 5.56 37.22
CA GLN A 351 -0.47 6.95 37.53
C GLN A 351 0.70 7.65 38.19
N ILE A 352 0.92 8.90 37.79
CA ILE A 352 1.91 9.80 38.36
C ILE A 352 1.20 11.09 38.69
N VAL A 353 1.26 11.52 39.96
CA VAL A 353 0.65 12.75 40.44
C VAL A 353 1.73 13.69 40.92
N PHE A 354 1.73 14.92 40.39
CA PHE A 354 2.70 15.94 40.79
C PHE A 354 2.12 17.35 40.63
N SER A 355 2.76 18.34 41.25
CA SER A 355 2.40 19.75 41.10
C SER A 355 3.12 20.35 39.90
N ALA A 356 2.35 20.77 38.90
CA ALA A 356 2.88 21.41 37.70
C ALA A 356 2.82 22.93 37.83
N GLU A 357 3.84 23.61 37.30
CA GLU A 357 3.95 25.06 37.31
C GLU A 357 3.73 25.64 35.92
N GLN A 358 3.05 26.78 35.86
CA GLN A 358 2.84 27.53 34.63
C GLN A 358 4.16 27.81 33.91
N GLY A 359 4.20 27.57 32.61
CA GLY A 359 5.34 27.84 31.73
C GLY A 359 6.42 26.76 31.75
N ASN A 360 6.42 25.85 32.72
CA ASN A 360 7.34 24.71 32.75
C ASN A 360 6.82 23.59 31.84
N CYS A 361 7.74 22.95 31.11
CA CYS A 361 7.45 21.78 30.31
C CYS A 361 8.01 20.53 31.00
N TYR A 362 7.24 19.45 30.95
CA TYR A 362 7.56 18.17 31.59
C TYR A 362 7.58 17.06 30.55
N ARG A 363 8.51 16.11 30.68
CA ARG A 363 8.76 15.10 29.66
C ARG A 363 8.62 13.69 30.23
N LEU A 364 7.81 12.87 29.57
CA LEU A 364 7.64 11.44 29.79
C LEU A 364 8.13 10.67 28.56
N GLU A 365 8.96 9.66 28.78
CA GLU A 365 9.26 8.63 27.78
C GLU A 365 8.52 7.34 28.13
N LYS A 366 7.94 6.67 27.13
CA LYS A 366 7.41 5.31 27.23
C LYS A 366 8.07 4.44 26.17
N ASN A 367 8.90 3.51 26.63
CA ASN A 367 9.61 2.55 25.80
C ASN A 367 8.89 1.21 25.87
N VAL A 368 8.61 0.60 24.72
CA VAL A 368 7.80 -0.62 24.64
C VAL A 368 8.47 -1.63 23.74
N ALA A 369 8.35 -2.89 24.10
CA ALA A 369 8.63 -4.01 23.21
C ALA A 369 7.45 -4.98 23.19
N ILE A 370 7.21 -5.59 22.03
CA ILE A 370 6.12 -6.53 21.77
C ILE A 370 6.64 -7.75 20.98
N ALA A 371 6.26 -8.97 21.39
CA ALA A 371 6.58 -10.20 20.66
C ALA A 371 5.36 -11.11 20.49
N ILE A 372 5.39 -11.94 19.45
CA ILE A 372 4.46 -13.06 19.26
C ILE A 372 5.20 -14.40 19.25
N SER A 373 4.55 -15.44 19.76
CA SER A 373 5.15 -16.77 19.94
C SER A 373 5.50 -17.48 18.63
N THR A 374 4.91 -17.08 17.50
CA THR A 374 5.24 -17.64 16.18
C THR A 374 6.62 -17.20 15.70
N VAL A 375 7.07 -16.02 16.13
CA VAL A 375 8.38 -15.44 15.81
C VAL A 375 9.39 -15.74 16.93
N PHE A 376 8.98 -15.61 18.19
CA PHE A 376 9.83 -15.77 19.38
C PHE A 376 9.46 -17.00 20.20
N LYS A 377 9.63 -18.20 19.65
CA LYS A 377 9.09 -19.46 20.23
C LYS A 377 9.51 -19.74 21.68
N GLN A 378 10.77 -19.47 22.05
CA GLN A 378 11.33 -19.83 23.35
C GLN A 378 11.29 -18.67 24.36
N ASP A 379 11.33 -17.43 23.88
CA ASP A 379 11.56 -16.25 24.73
C ASP A 379 10.37 -15.29 24.78
N TRP A 380 9.27 -15.57 24.07
CA TRP A 380 8.12 -14.65 24.06
C TRP A 380 7.53 -14.40 25.46
N GLN A 381 7.68 -15.32 26.41
CA GLN A 381 7.23 -15.13 27.80
C GLN A 381 8.26 -14.46 28.72
N GLN A 382 9.54 -14.38 28.31
CA GLN A 382 10.65 -13.86 29.13
C GLN A 382 10.74 -12.32 29.06
N VAL A 383 9.60 -11.67 29.28
CA VAL A 383 9.40 -10.22 29.11
C VAL A 383 10.23 -9.36 30.07
N ASP A 384 10.57 -9.90 31.23
CA ASP A 384 11.38 -9.27 32.27
C ASP A 384 12.85 -9.09 31.85
N THR A 385 13.34 -9.93 30.94
CA THR A 385 14.72 -9.87 30.43
C THR A 385 14.94 -8.81 29.35
N TRP A 386 13.86 -8.27 28.78
CA TRP A 386 13.94 -7.37 27.64
C TRP A 386 14.51 -6.02 28.03
N GLN A 387 15.54 -5.61 27.31
CA GLN A 387 16.11 -4.28 27.44
C GLN A 387 15.23 -3.28 26.67
N LEU A 388 14.86 -2.19 27.34
CA LEU A 388 14.07 -1.08 26.81
C LEU A 388 14.93 0.19 26.83
N PRO A 389 15.84 0.40 25.84
CA PRO A 389 16.65 1.61 25.78
C PRO A 389 15.77 2.86 25.70
N ASN A 390 16.31 4.00 26.12
CA ASN A 390 15.62 5.29 26.03
C ASN A 390 15.33 5.73 24.59
N PHE A 391 14.48 6.75 24.45
CA PHE A 391 14.00 7.26 23.16
C PHE A 391 15.16 7.63 22.22
N ALA A 392 16.15 8.37 22.73
CA ALA A 392 17.28 8.86 21.91
C ALA A 392 18.15 7.72 21.35
N ALA A 393 18.43 6.69 22.15
CA ALA A 393 19.20 5.53 21.72
C ALA A 393 18.46 4.74 20.63
N GLN A 394 17.16 4.46 20.85
CA GLN A 394 16.33 3.77 19.87
C GLN A 394 16.18 4.58 18.57
N LEU A 395 16.05 5.90 18.68
CA LEU A 395 15.88 6.78 17.52
C LEU A 395 17.14 6.76 16.65
N THR A 396 18.32 6.84 17.27
CA THR A 396 19.60 6.83 16.56
C THR A 396 19.78 5.56 15.74
N GLU A 397 19.51 4.37 16.31
CA GLU A 397 19.62 3.11 15.55
C GLU A 397 18.54 3.00 14.46
N SER A 398 17.32 3.48 14.72
CA SER A 398 16.23 3.48 13.74
C SER A 398 16.52 4.39 12.54
N GLN A 399 17.06 5.59 12.76
CA GLN A 399 17.42 6.52 11.69
C GLN A 399 18.50 5.96 10.75
N LEU A 400 19.50 5.27 11.29
CA LEU A 400 20.52 4.59 10.48
C LEU A 400 19.92 3.46 9.64
N ALA A 401 18.96 2.72 10.20
CA ALA A 401 18.22 1.70 9.49
C ALA A 401 17.42 2.29 8.31
N TRP A 402 16.66 3.37 8.54
CA TRP A 402 15.93 4.07 7.49
C TRP A 402 16.84 4.64 6.39
N GLN A 403 17.97 5.25 6.76
CA GLN A 403 18.95 5.75 5.79
C GLN A 403 19.44 4.64 4.86
N THR A 404 19.67 3.44 5.39
CA THR A 404 20.07 2.27 4.60
C THR A 404 18.97 1.85 3.62
N LEU A 405 17.71 1.81 4.07
CA LEU A 405 16.58 1.45 3.20
C LEU A 405 16.37 2.48 2.09
N TRP A 406 16.38 3.77 2.42
CA TRP A 406 16.20 4.85 1.44
C TRP A 406 17.33 4.89 0.40
N ARG A 407 18.57 4.63 0.81
CA ARG A 407 19.71 4.58 -0.11
C ARG A 407 19.54 3.56 -1.23
N GLU A 408 18.81 2.47 -0.99
CA GLU A 408 18.59 1.40 -1.98
C GLU A 408 17.25 1.52 -2.73
N SER A 409 16.29 2.32 -2.23
CA SER A 409 14.91 2.33 -2.75
C SER A 409 14.32 3.70 -3.11
N ASP A 410 15.03 4.83 -2.87
CA ASP A 410 14.53 6.15 -3.26
C ASP A 410 14.42 6.25 -4.80
N ILE A 411 13.29 6.78 -5.25
CA ILE A 411 13.00 7.09 -6.66
C ILE A 411 12.87 8.61 -6.74
N VAL A 412 13.85 9.24 -7.37
CA VAL A 412 14.00 10.69 -7.41
C VAL A 412 13.44 11.23 -8.72
N ILE A 413 12.50 12.18 -8.61
CA ILE A 413 11.90 12.92 -9.72
C ILE A 413 12.18 14.40 -9.54
N ALA A 414 12.66 15.05 -10.61
CA ALA A 414 12.74 16.50 -10.68
C ALA A 414 11.74 17.08 -11.68
N GLY A 415 11.22 18.27 -11.39
CA GLY A 415 10.21 18.95 -12.20
C GLY A 415 8.75 18.65 -11.79
N ASP A 416 8.55 17.73 -10.84
CA ASP A 416 7.21 17.38 -10.33
C ASP A 416 7.28 17.05 -8.82
N MET A 417 6.94 18.04 -7.99
CA MET A 417 7.05 17.95 -6.53
C MET A 417 6.07 16.94 -5.93
N MET A 418 4.83 16.88 -6.43
CA MET A 418 3.81 15.98 -5.93
C MET A 418 4.09 14.54 -6.33
N THR A 419 4.54 14.29 -7.56
CA THR A 419 5.00 12.95 -7.91
C THR A 419 6.14 12.51 -6.99
N GLN A 420 7.15 13.37 -6.75
CA GLN A 420 8.25 13.03 -5.84
C GLN A 420 7.75 12.69 -4.42
N LYS A 421 6.85 13.51 -3.86
CA LYS A 421 6.26 13.29 -2.53
C LYS A 421 5.51 11.97 -2.46
N LEU A 422 4.65 11.68 -3.44
CA LEU A 422 3.81 10.49 -3.42
C LEU A 422 4.58 9.20 -3.70
N LEU A 423 5.63 9.24 -4.53
CA LEU A 423 6.54 8.11 -4.67
C LEU A 423 7.23 7.77 -3.33
N ARG A 424 7.69 8.79 -2.59
CA ARG A 424 8.27 8.57 -1.26
C ARG A 424 7.23 8.12 -0.23
N LEU A 425 6.01 8.64 -0.27
CA LEU A 425 4.91 8.12 0.56
C LEU A 425 4.68 6.63 0.31
N HIS A 426 4.63 6.21 -0.96
CA HIS A 426 4.41 4.82 -1.34
C HIS A 426 5.57 3.92 -0.95
N THR A 427 6.82 4.35 -1.19
CA THR A 427 8.02 3.63 -0.74
C THR A 427 8.06 3.49 0.78
N TYR A 428 7.76 4.58 1.52
CA TYR A 428 7.68 4.56 2.98
C TYR A 428 6.71 3.49 3.46
N HIS A 429 5.47 3.51 2.97
CA HIS A 429 4.43 2.58 3.44
C HIS A 429 4.69 1.13 3.05
N LEU A 430 5.35 0.85 1.92
CA LEU A 430 5.81 -0.51 1.61
C LEU A 430 6.88 -0.98 2.59
N LEU A 431 7.91 -0.16 2.83
CA LEU A 431 8.96 -0.49 3.80
C LEU A 431 8.41 -0.63 5.22
N ALA A 432 7.43 0.19 5.59
CA ALA A 432 6.74 0.13 6.88
C ALA A 432 5.86 -1.13 7.00
N SER A 433 5.21 -1.57 5.92
CA SER A 433 4.39 -2.79 5.89
C SER A 433 5.22 -4.07 5.82
N CYS A 434 6.36 -4.03 5.14
CA CYS A 434 7.27 -5.17 4.96
C CYS A 434 8.71 -4.64 4.82
N SER A 435 9.43 -4.66 5.93
CA SER A 435 10.79 -4.13 6.02
C SER A 435 11.82 -5.21 5.67
N PRO A 436 12.76 -4.92 4.75
CA PRO A 436 13.90 -5.80 4.47
C PRO A 436 14.78 -6.12 5.67
N LEU A 437 14.89 -5.20 6.65
CA LEU A 437 15.72 -5.40 7.84
C LEU A 437 15.06 -6.34 8.86
N THR A 438 13.74 -6.42 8.83
CA THR A 438 12.91 -7.24 9.70
C THR A 438 12.70 -8.64 9.11
N ASN A 439 12.09 -8.71 7.92
CA ASN A 439 11.79 -9.98 7.26
C ASN A 439 13.09 -10.77 6.99
N GLY A 440 14.06 -10.07 6.39
CA GLY A 440 15.36 -10.60 5.96
C GLY A 440 16.09 -11.36 7.06
N LYS A 441 16.21 -10.70 8.20
CA LYS A 441 17.02 -11.15 9.34
C LYS A 441 16.32 -12.20 10.21
N HIS A 442 14.99 -12.11 10.36
CA HIS A 442 14.26 -12.92 11.33
C HIS A 442 13.45 -14.07 10.70
N LYS A 443 13.50 -14.23 9.37
CA LYS A 443 12.78 -15.30 8.63
C LYS A 443 11.29 -15.34 9.02
N LEU A 444 10.66 -14.16 9.06
CA LEU A 444 9.24 -14.05 9.38
C LEU A 444 8.40 -14.90 8.42
N ASP A 445 7.44 -15.62 8.96
CA ASP A 445 6.49 -16.42 8.20
C ASP A 445 5.26 -15.60 7.78
N VAL A 446 5.49 -14.62 6.91
CA VAL A 446 4.49 -13.64 6.47
C VAL A 446 4.70 -13.25 5.00
N SER A 447 3.64 -12.77 4.37
CA SER A 447 3.73 -11.95 3.16
C SER A 447 2.98 -10.63 3.34
N VAL A 448 2.88 -9.82 2.28
CA VAL A 448 2.30 -8.47 2.33
C VAL A 448 0.79 -8.55 2.22
N THR A 449 0.10 -8.05 3.24
CA THR A 449 -1.36 -7.95 3.27
C THR A 449 -1.84 -6.88 2.28
N ALA A 450 -3.09 -7.00 1.80
CA ALA A 450 -3.67 -6.01 0.87
C ALA A 450 -3.83 -4.59 1.46
N ARG A 451 -3.67 -4.46 2.79
CA ARG A 451 -3.82 -3.22 3.56
C ARG A 451 -2.61 -2.85 4.42
N GLY A 452 -1.49 -3.55 4.23
CA GLY A 452 -0.29 -3.41 5.06
C GLY A 452 -0.57 -3.66 6.55
N LEU A 453 0.26 -3.06 7.41
CA LEU A 453 0.04 -3.03 8.86
C LEU A 453 -0.79 -1.80 9.30
N HIS A 454 -1.76 -1.38 8.48
CA HIS A 454 -2.42 -0.07 8.60
C HIS A 454 -3.91 -0.17 8.96
N GLY A 455 -4.54 -1.33 8.80
CA GLY A 455 -5.96 -1.48 9.07
C GLY A 455 -6.49 -2.90 8.83
N GLU A 456 -7.79 -3.08 9.11
CA GLU A 456 -8.45 -4.39 9.13
C GLU A 456 -9.14 -4.76 7.82
N ALA A 457 -9.20 -3.85 6.83
CA ALA A 457 -9.85 -4.17 5.56
C ALA A 457 -9.22 -5.42 4.93
N TYR A 458 -10.08 -6.21 4.27
CA TYR A 458 -9.74 -7.56 3.80
C TYR A 458 -9.18 -8.50 4.88
N ARG A 459 -9.43 -8.21 6.17
CA ARG A 459 -9.04 -9.03 7.32
C ARG A 459 -7.53 -9.31 7.37
N GLY A 460 -6.73 -8.38 6.81
CA GLY A 460 -5.30 -8.54 6.64
C GLY A 460 -4.87 -9.67 5.72
N HIS A 461 -5.76 -10.30 4.95
CA HIS A 461 -5.39 -11.40 4.08
C HIS A 461 -4.45 -10.98 2.93
N ILE A 462 -3.73 -11.97 2.42
CA ILE A 462 -2.75 -11.88 1.34
C ILE A 462 -3.40 -12.42 0.06
N PHE A 463 -3.40 -11.58 -0.98
CA PHE A 463 -4.08 -11.81 -2.26
C PHE A 463 -3.06 -11.93 -3.39
N TRP A 464 -3.57 -12.06 -4.61
CA TRP A 464 -2.77 -11.94 -5.84
C TRP A 464 -2.10 -10.57 -6.02
N ASP A 465 -2.46 -9.54 -5.23
CA ASP A 465 -1.81 -8.22 -5.18
C ASP A 465 -0.28 -8.30 -5.09
N GLU A 466 0.25 -9.41 -4.55
CA GLU A 466 1.65 -9.79 -4.60
C GLU A 466 2.28 -9.63 -6.00
N ILE A 467 1.53 -9.84 -7.09
CA ILE A 467 2.03 -9.64 -8.47
C ILE A 467 2.45 -8.19 -8.74
N PHE A 468 1.83 -7.24 -8.07
CA PHE A 468 2.18 -5.82 -8.12
C PHE A 468 3.20 -5.45 -7.05
N ILE A 469 3.26 -6.18 -5.93
CA ILE A 469 4.11 -5.86 -4.77
C ILE A 469 5.53 -6.42 -4.94
N LEU A 470 5.66 -7.70 -5.33
CA LEU A 470 6.95 -8.38 -5.40
C LEU A 470 7.96 -7.73 -6.36
N PRO A 471 7.60 -7.14 -7.52
CA PRO A 471 8.58 -6.52 -8.39
C PRO A 471 9.42 -5.43 -7.69
N PHE A 472 8.82 -4.65 -6.78
CA PHE A 472 9.56 -3.67 -5.97
C PHE A 472 10.62 -4.36 -5.11
N TYR A 473 10.24 -5.39 -4.36
CA TYR A 473 11.20 -6.12 -3.53
C TYR A 473 12.21 -6.91 -4.36
N ILE A 474 11.86 -7.42 -5.54
CA ILE A 474 12.79 -8.09 -6.45
C ILE A 474 13.88 -7.11 -6.91
N MET A 475 13.49 -5.90 -7.30
CA MET A 475 14.43 -4.87 -7.78
C MET A 475 15.30 -4.30 -6.65
N HIS A 476 14.76 -4.08 -5.46
CA HIS A 476 15.50 -3.35 -4.41
C HIS A 476 16.04 -4.26 -3.29
N PHE A 477 15.35 -5.36 -2.99
CA PHE A 477 15.62 -6.21 -1.81
C PHE A 477 15.36 -7.71 -2.09
N PRO A 478 16.07 -8.35 -3.03
CA PRO A 478 15.76 -9.70 -3.50
C PRO A 478 15.71 -10.76 -2.40
N THR A 479 16.51 -10.63 -1.34
CA THR A 479 16.44 -11.51 -0.16
C THR A 479 15.08 -11.47 0.52
N THR A 480 14.45 -10.29 0.59
CA THR A 480 13.10 -10.11 1.12
C THR A 480 12.07 -10.74 0.19
N ALA A 481 12.19 -10.53 -1.13
CA ALA A 481 11.30 -11.16 -2.11
C ALA A 481 11.32 -12.70 -2.01
N ARG A 482 12.50 -13.30 -1.81
CA ARG A 482 12.65 -14.74 -1.55
C ARG A 482 11.81 -15.20 -0.36
N GLN A 483 11.79 -14.43 0.72
CA GLN A 483 11.05 -14.79 1.94
C GLN A 483 9.54 -14.66 1.77
N LEU A 484 9.08 -13.64 1.05
CA LEU A 484 7.67 -13.52 0.66
C LEU A 484 7.23 -14.74 -0.18
N LEU A 485 8.11 -15.25 -1.04
CA LEU A 485 7.85 -16.51 -1.76
C LEU A 485 7.88 -17.75 -0.85
N MET A 486 8.72 -17.76 0.20
CA MET A 486 8.73 -18.84 1.18
C MET A 486 7.41 -18.93 1.95
N TYR A 487 6.72 -17.80 2.20
CA TYR A 487 5.36 -17.81 2.74
C TYR A 487 4.44 -18.70 1.89
N ARG A 488 4.47 -18.56 0.55
CA ARG A 488 3.68 -19.42 -0.35
C ARG A 488 4.15 -20.87 -0.35
N TYR A 489 5.47 -21.10 -0.34
CA TYR A 489 6.02 -22.45 -0.26
C TYR A 489 5.55 -23.21 0.98
N TRP A 490 5.56 -22.58 2.15
CA TRP A 490 5.11 -23.24 3.40
C TRP A 490 3.61 -23.56 3.42
N ARG A 491 2.80 -22.92 2.57
CA ARG A 491 1.37 -23.23 2.37
C ARG A 491 1.09 -24.18 1.20
N LEU A 492 2.12 -24.64 0.50
CA LEU A 492 1.97 -25.60 -0.60
C LEU A 492 1.20 -26.87 -0.17
N PRO A 493 1.41 -27.48 1.02
CA PRO A 493 0.60 -28.61 1.47
C PRO A 493 -0.89 -28.29 1.58
N ALA A 494 -1.25 -27.10 2.09
CA ALA A 494 -2.65 -26.67 2.21
C ALA A 494 -3.28 -26.44 0.83
N ALA A 495 -2.55 -25.84 -0.10
CA ALA A 495 -3.00 -25.65 -1.48
C ALA A 495 -3.20 -27.00 -2.22
N LYS A 496 -2.35 -27.99 -1.96
CA LYS A 496 -2.52 -29.36 -2.49
C LYS A 496 -3.74 -30.06 -1.91
N HIS A 497 -3.97 -29.88 -0.60
CA HIS A 497 -5.18 -30.39 0.04
C HIS A 497 -6.44 -29.75 -0.55
N ALA A 498 -6.45 -28.43 -0.73
CA ALA A 498 -7.57 -27.69 -1.33
C ALA A 498 -7.88 -28.18 -2.76
N ALA A 499 -6.85 -28.38 -3.60
CA ALA A 499 -7.03 -28.94 -4.94
C ALA A 499 -7.69 -30.33 -4.88
N SER A 500 -7.19 -31.22 -4.01
CA SER A 500 -7.76 -32.56 -3.84
C SER A 500 -9.22 -32.53 -3.37
N GLN A 501 -9.58 -31.63 -2.45
CA GLN A 501 -10.98 -31.46 -2.00
C GLN A 501 -11.89 -30.97 -3.13
N ALA A 502 -11.36 -30.16 -4.04
CA ALA A 502 -12.07 -29.70 -5.22
C ALA A 502 -12.08 -30.73 -6.38
N GLY A 503 -11.49 -31.92 -6.20
CA GLY A 503 -11.42 -32.97 -7.22
C GLY A 503 -10.33 -32.77 -8.27
N TYR A 504 -9.34 -31.91 -7.99
CA TYR A 504 -8.20 -31.60 -8.85
C TYR A 504 -6.89 -32.14 -8.26
N GLN A 505 -5.83 -32.13 -9.07
CA GLN A 505 -4.47 -32.45 -8.63
C GLN A 505 -3.67 -31.15 -8.40
N GLY A 506 -2.41 -31.27 -8.01
CA GLY A 506 -1.51 -30.12 -7.90
C GLY A 506 -1.87 -29.18 -6.76
N ALA A 507 -1.50 -27.91 -6.88
CA ALA A 507 -1.70 -26.87 -5.86
C ALA A 507 -2.70 -25.81 -6.32
N MET A 508 -3.82 -25.72 -5.59
CA MET A 508 -4.83 -24.66 -5.73
C MET A 508 -4.68 -23.72 -4.53
N PHE A 509 -3.93 -22.63 -4.70
CA PHE A 509 -3.76 -21.64 -3.64
C PHE A 509 -5.07 -20.87 -3.39
N PRO A 510 -5.37 -20.52 -2.12
CA PRO A 510 -6.60 -19.81 -1.78
C PRO A 510 -6.59 -18.38 -2.32
N TRP A 511 -7.76 -17.86 -2.68
CA TRP A 511 -7.93 -16.46 -3.07
C TRP A 511 -7.58 -15.50 -1.91
N GLN A 512 -8.05 -15.83 -0.71
CA GLN A 512 -7.68 -15.14 0.52
C GLN A 512 -6.82 -16.06 1.39
N SER A 513 -5.55 -15.70 1.52
CA SER A 513 -4.58 -16.45 2.30
C SER A 513 -4.25 -15.72 3.61
N GLY A 514 -4.30 -16.41 4.74
CA GLY A 514 -3.93 -15.87 6.05
C GLY A 514 -2.89 -16.73 6.75
N HIS A 515 -3.21 -17.22 7.95
CA HIS A 515 -2.24 -17.91 8.81
C HIS A 515 -1.79 -19.27 8.27
N ASP A 516 -2.74 -20.18 8.05
CA ASP A 516 -2.47 -21.60 7.79
C ASP A 516 -2.50 -21.99 6.30
N GLY A 517 -2.93 -21.07 5.42
CA GLY A 517 -3.05 -21.29 3.98
C GLY A 517 -4.32 -21.98 3.51
N SER A 518 -5.30 -22.18 4.39
CA SER A 518 -6.66 -22.54 4.00
C SER A 518 -7.39 -21.34 3.38
N GLU A 519 -8.42 -21.61 2.56
CA GLU A 519 -9.23 -20.58 1.91
C GLU A 519 -10.05 -19.79 2.94
N GLN A 520 -9.77 -18.49 3.05
CA GLN A 520 -10.47 -17.57 3.96
C GLN A 520 -11.56 -16.75 3.27
N THR A 521 -11.79 -16.94 1.97
CA THR A 521 -12.89 -16.29 1.26
C THR A 521 -14.22 -16.76 1.84
N GLN A 522 -15.09 -15.80 2.16
CA GLN A 522 -16.43 -16.10 2.65
C GLN A 522 -17.23 -16.84 1.57
N THR A 523 -18.18 -17.68 1.97
CA THR A 523 -19.09 -18.35 1.03
C THR A 523 -20.35 -17.54 0.74
N LEU A 524 -20.65 -16.56 1.60
CA LEU A 524 -21.79 -15.68 1.52
C LEU A 524 -21.35 -14.24 1.85
N HIS A 525 -21.93 -13.25 1.17
CA HIS A 525 -21.74 -11.83 1.45
C HIS A 525 -23.09 -11.11 1.58
N ILE A 526 -23.15 -10.09 2.43
CA ILE A 526 -24.32 -9.20 2.50
C ILE A 526 -24.17 -8.09 1.46
N ASN A 527 -25.16 -7.92 0.59
CA ASN A 527 -25.25 -6.75 -0.28
C ASN A 527 -25.70 -5.54 0.55
N PRO A 528 -24.86 -4.50 0.72
CA PRO A 528 -25.18 -3.38 1.62
C PRO A 528 -26.32 -2.50 1.12
N LEU A 529 -26.67 -2.55 -0.18
CA LEU A 529 -27.77 -1.76 -0.74
C LEU A 529 -29.13 -2.43 -0.58
N THR A 530 -29.17 -3.77 -0.50
CA THR A 530 -30.41 -4.55 -0.42
C THR A 530 -30.60 -5.28 0.92
N GLY A 531 -29.54 -5.43 1.71
CA GLY A 531 -29.52 -6.22 2.94
C GLY A 531 -29.59 -7.73 2.74
N GLN A 532 -29.49 -8.23 1.50
CA GLN A 532 -29.63 -9.65 1.18
C GLN A 532 -28.29 -10.39 1.22
N TRP A 533 -28.33 -11.65 1.65
CA TRP A 533 -27.20 -12.58 1.55
C TRP A 533 -27.12 -13.19 0.16
N ASP A 534 -26.03 -12.90 -0.54
CA ASP A 534 -25.70 -13.45 -1.85
C ASP A 534 -24.54 -14.45 -1.73
N PRO A 535 -24.50 -15.53 -2.53
CA PRO A 535 -23.31 -16.37 -2.66
C PRO A 535 -22.08 -15.56 -3.04
N ASP A 536 -20.93 -15.87 -2.43
CA ASP A 536 -19.63 -15.33 -2.83
C ASP A 536 -18.83 -16.40 -3.59
N HIS A 537 -18.60 -16.14 -4.87
CA HIS A 537 -17.88 -17.02 -5.78
C HIS A 537 -16.41 -16.64 -5.97
N SER A 538 -15.87 -15.71 -5.18
CA SER A 538 -14.50 -15.22 -5.35
C SER A 538 -13.43 -16.31 -5.19
N HIS A 539 -13.72 -17.40 -4.49
CA HIS A 539 -12.84 -18.58 -4.40
C HIS A 539 -12.59 -19.26 -5.77
N LEU A 540 -13.41 -18.98 -6.79
CA LEU A 540 -13.19 -19.44 -8.17
C LEU A 540 -12.09 -18.65 -8.89
N GLN A 541 -11.54 -17.59 -8.28
CA GLN A 541 -10.37 -16.86 -8.78
C GLN A 541 -9.07 -17.63 -8.56
N CYS A 542 -9.00 -18.84 -9.10
CA CYS A 542 -7.83 -19.71 -8.97
C CYS A 542 -6.60 -19.15 -9.70
N HIS A 543 -6.75 -18.07 -10.47
CA HIS A 543 -5.66 -17.35 -11.14
C HIS A 543 -4.61 -16.79 -10.18
N ILE A 544 -4.89 -16.69 -8.88
CA ILE A 544 -3.86 -16.45 -7.85
C ILE A 544 -2.72 -17.48 -7.89
N SER A 545 -3.00 -18.73 -8.25
CA SER A 545 -1.94 -19.73 -8.44
C SER A 545 -1.02 -19.34 -9.60
N LEU A 546 -1.55 -18.73 -10.66
CA LEU A 546 -0.76 -18.22 -11.80
C LEU A 546 0.04 -16.96 -11.40
N SER A 547 -0.50 -16.10 -10.53
CA SER A 547 0.25 -14.94 -10.03
C SER A 547 1.43 -15.36 -9.15
N ILE A 548 1.28 -16.40 -8.33
CA ILE A 548 2.38 -16.99 -7.55
C ILE A 548 3.45 -17.55 -8.50
N ALA A 549 3.04 -18.28 -9.55
CA ALA A 549 3.97 -18.79 -10.55
C ALA A 549 4.72 -17.66 -11.30
N TYR A 550 4.03 -16.58 -11.64
CA TYR A 550 4.63 -15.37 -12.21
C TYR A 550 5.66 -14.75 -11.26
N ASN A 551 5.35 -14.65 -9.97
CA ASN A 551 6.27 -14.10 -8.99
C ASN A 551 7.53 -14.96 -8.82
N VAL A 552 7.40 -16.28 -8.78
CA VAL A 552 8.53 -17.22 -8.76
C VAL A 552 9.40 -17.06 -10.01
N TRP A 553 8.76 -16.98 -11.19
CA TRP A 553 9.46 -16.76 -12.46
C TRP A 553 10.21 -15.43 -12.50
N LEU A 554 9.55 -14.33 -12.13
CA LEU A 554 10.16 -13.00 -12.14
C LEU A 554 11.32 -12.92 -11.15
N TYR A 555 11.17 -13.51 -9.96
CA TYR A 555 12.23 -13.62 -8.97
C TYR A 555 13.44 -14.38 -9.52
N TRP A 556 13.22 -15.55 -10.12
CA TRP A 556 14.28 -16.36 -10.74
C TRP A 556 15.01 -15.58 -11.83
N LEU A 557 14.25 -14.92 -12.71
CA LEU A 557 14.80 -14.16 -13.82
C LEU A 557 15.68 -12.99 -13.39
N ASN A 558 15.38 -12.40 -12.23
CA ASN A 558 16.08 -11.23 -11.71
C ASN A 558 17.17 -11.56 -10.69
N THR A 559 17.23 -12.78 -10.17
CA THR A 559 18.21 -13.15 -9.12
C THR A 559 19.12 -14.28 -9.52
N GLY A 560 18.67 -15.19 -10.38
CA GLY A 560 19.36 -16.44 -10.66
C GLY A 560 19.58 -17.30 -9.41
N ASP A 561 18.76 -17.16 -8.35
CA ASP A 561 18.87 -17.93 -7.10
C ASP A 561 18.58 -19.42 -7.36
N LYS A 562 19.64 -20.14 -7.74
CA LYS A 562 19.62 -21.57 -8.05
C LYS A 562 19.18 -22.40 -6.84
N PRO A 563 19.74 -22.22 -5.62
CA PRO A 563 19.26 -22.92 -4.44
C PRO A 563 17.74 -22.76 -4.23
N PHE A 564 17.20 -21.54 -4.34
CA PHE A 564 15.76 -21.35 -4.23
C PHE A 564 14.98 -22.12 -5.30
N MET A 565 15.39 -22.01 -6.57
CA MET A 565 14.68 -22.67 -7.67
C MET A 565 14.71 -24.20 -7.53
N ILE A 566 15.84 -24.78 -7.10
CA ILE A 566 16.03 -26.22 -6.92
C ILE A 566 15.22 -26.75 -5.73
N ASP A 567 15.30 -26.06 -4.60
CA ASP A 567 14.72 -26.55 -3.35
C ASP A 567 13.22 -26.24 -3.24
N PHE A 568 12.76 -25.13 -3.85
CA PHE A 568 11.41 -24.60 -3.61
C PHE A 568 10.67 -24.17 -4.89
N GLY A 569 11.32 -23.35 -5.73
CA GLY A 569 10.67 -22.67 -6.85
C GLY A 569 10.10 -23.61 -7.90
N LEU A 570 10.87 -24.60 -8.35
CA LEU A 570 10.42 -25.52 -9.39
C LEU A 570 9.28 -26.42 -8.90
N GLU A 571 9.29 -26.83 -7.62
CA GLU A 571 8.17 -27.56 -7.02
C GLU A 571 6.87 -26.74 -7.00
N LEU A 572 6.95 -25.45 -6.62
CA LEU A 572 5.79 -24.55 -6.71
C LEU A 572 5.23 -24.48 -8.13
N LEU A 573 6.09 -24.20 -9.12
CA LEU A 573 5.68 -24.06 -10.51
C LEU A 573 5.02 -25.34 -11.04
N VAL A 574 5.60 -26.50 -10.74
CA VAL A 574 5.12 -27.80 -11.22
C VAL A 574 3.79 -28.18 -10.57
N GLU A 575 3.63 -27.97 -9.27
CA GLU A 575 2.37 -28.29 -8.58
C GLU A 575 1.25 -27.33 -9.02
N ILE A 576 1.54 -26.06 -9.27
CA ILE A 576 0.58 -25.13 -9.87
C ILE A 576 0.21 -25.57 -11.29
N ALA A 577 1.19 -25.98 -12.11
CA ALA A 577 0.94 -26.47 -13.45
C ALA A 577 0.09 -27.76 -13.45
N ARG A 578 0.33 -28.66 -12.49
CA ARG A 578 -0.46 -29.88 -12.32
C ARG A 578 -1.91 -29.59 -11.97
N PHE A 579 -2.18 -28.55 -11.17
CA PHE A 579 -3.54 -28.09 -10.91
C PHE A 579 -4.25 -27.67 -12.19
N TRP A 580 -3.64 -26.78 -12.96
CA TRP A 580 -4.24 -26.32 -14.22
C TRP A 580 -4.38 -27.43 -15.25
N LEU A 581 -3.40 -28.33 -15.35
CA LEU A 581 -3.46 -29.49 -16.22
C LEU A 581 -4.66 -30.38 -15.86
N SER A 582 -4.86 -30.68 -14.56
CA SER A 582 -5.98 -31.50 -14.09
C SER A 582 -7.37 -30.87 -14.28
N LYS A 583 -7.42 -29.56 -14.50
CA LYS A 583 -8.66 -28.81 -14.76
C LYS A 583 -9.01 -28.73 -16.25
N THR A 584 -8.09 -29.09 -17.14
CA THR A 584 -8.31 -29.04 -18.59
C THR A 584 -9.17 -30.21 -19.08
N VAL A 585 -10.07 -29.93 -20.01
CA VAL A 585 -10.94 -30.94 -20.64
C VAL A 585 -10.81 -30.83 -22.15
N TRP A 586 -10.47 -31.93 -22.82
CA TRP A 586 -10.44 -31.99 -24.27
C TRP A 586 -11.85 -32.02 -24.86
N ASP A 587 -12.12 -31.16 -25.83
CA ASP A 587 -13.31 -31.20 -26.67
C ASP A 587 -12.91 -31.58 -28.10
N ALA A 588 -13.38 -32.75 -28.55
CA ALA A 588 -13.11 -33.26 -29.89
C ALA A 588 -13.82 -32.46 -30.99
N THR A 589 -14.85 -31.67 -30.66
CA THR A 589 -15.60 -30.87 -31.64
C THR A 589 -14.88 -29.57 -31.98
N SER A 590 -14.36 -28.87 -30.98
CA SER A 590 -13.51 -27.70 -31.16
C SER A 590 -12.05 -28.05 -31.47
N ASN A 591 -11.64 -29.29 -31.18
CA ASN A 591 -10.25 -29.75 -31.19
C ASN A 591 -9.36 -28.89 -30.27
N ARG A 592 -9.90 -28.53 -29.10
CA ARG A 592 -9.25 -27.67 -28.10
C ARG A 592 -9.44 -28.23 -26.69
N TYR A 593 -8.55 -27.83 -25.79
CA TYR A 593 -8.73 -27.97 -24.35
C TYR A 593 -9.47 -26.76 -23.79
N HIS A 594 -10.41 -27.03 -22.90
CA HIS A 594 -11.22 -26.02 -22.22
C HIS A 594 -10.92 -26.02 -20.73
N ILE A 595 -10.99 -24.84 -20.11
CA ILE A 595 -10.88 -24.65 -18.66
C ILE A 595 -12.19 -24.00 -18.18
N ALA A 596 -12.96 -24.71 -17.37
CA ALA A 596 -14.24 -24.25 -16.86
C ALA A 596 -14.25 -24.10 -15.34
N GLY A 597 -15.22 -23.34 -14.83
CA GLY A 597 -15.38 -23.15 -13.38
C GLY A 597 -14.29 -22.25 -12.80
N VAL A 598 -13.99 -21.14 -13.47
CA VAL A 598 -13.03 -20.12 -13.03
C VAL A 598 -13.68 -18.74 -12.99
N MET A 599 -13.12 -17.84 -12.20
CA MET A 599 -13.40 -16.41 -12.29
C MET A 599 -12.10 -15.71 -12.70
N GLY A 600 -12.17 -14.78 -13.65
CA GLY A 600 -11.01 -14.00 -14.07
C GLY A 600 -10.71 -12.83 -13.12
N PRO A 601 -9.68 -12.02 -13.42
CA PRO A 601 -9.46 -10.75 -12.72
C PRO A 601 -10.67 -9.80 -12.73
N ASP A 602 -11.53 -9.85 -13.75
CA ASP A 602 -12.78 -9.09 -13.74
C ASP A 602 -13.85 -9.78 -12.88
N GLU A 603 -13.95 -9.34 -11.62
CA GLU A 603 -14.87 -9.89 -10.62
C GLU A 603 -16.35 -9.57 -10.89
N PHE A 604 -16.69 -8.86 -11.96
CA PHE A 604 -18.09 -8.61 -12.32
C PHE A 604 -18.76 -9.80 -13.01
N HIS A 605 -17.98 -10.74 -13.59
CA HIS A 605 -18.52 -11.92 -14.26
C HIS A 605 -18.32 -13.17 -13.40
N GLU A 606 -19.41 -13.63 -12.81
CA GLU A 606 -19.47 -14.82 -11.98
C GLU A 606 -20.09 -16.00 -12.76
N TYR A 607 -20.89 -15.72 -13.79
CA TYR A 607 -21.60 -16.71 -14.59
C TYR A 607 -21.42 -16.46 -16.08
N SER A 608 -21.14 -17.53 -16.84
CA SER A 608 -21.28 -17.47 -18.30
C SER A 608 -22.75 -17.25 -18.69
N LEU A 609 -22.99 -16.56 -19.81
CA LEU A 609 -24.34 -16.19 -20.25
C LEU A 609 -25.26 -17.42 -20.35
N GLY A 610 -26.36 -17.40 -19.60
CA GLY A 610 -27.36 -18.48 -19.59
C GLY A 610 -27.03 -19.68 -18.69
N ASN A 611 -25.85 -19.71 -18.07
CA ASN A 611 -25.48 -20.77 -17.12
C ASN A 611 -26.06 -20.49 -15.73
N LYS A 612 -26.50 -21.56 -15.05
CA LYS A 612 -26.97 -21.51 -13.64
C LYS A 612 -25.87 -21.83 -12.63
N LYS A 613 -24.76 -22.41 -13.07
CA LYS A 613 -23.61 -22.76 -12.23
C LYS A 613 -22.57 -21.65 -12.36
N ALA A 614 -22.07 -21.17 -11.23
CA ALA A 614 -21.01 -20.16 -11.19
C ALA A 614 -19.70 -20.71 -11.77
N GLY A 615 -18.91 -19.79 -12.31
CA GLY A 615 -17.65 -20.03 -12.96
C GLY A 615 -17.76 -19.94 -14.48
N LEU A 616 -16.89 -19.09 -15.03
CA LEU A 616 -16.67 -18.87 -16.45
C LEU A 616 -15.99 -20.07 -17.09
N GLN A 617 -16.17 -20.18 -18.39
CA GLN A 617 -15.44 -21.08 -19.26
C GLN A 617 -14.46 -20.27 -20.13
N ASP A 618 -13.23 -20.75 -20.24
CA ASP A 618 -12.16 -20.23 -21.10
C ASP A 618 -11.87 -18.73 -20.91
N ASN A 619 -11.74 -18.29 -19.66
CA ASN A 619 -11.26 -16.94 -19.38
C ASN A 619 -9.88 -16.73 -20.04
N ALA A 620 -9.77 -15.70 -20.88
CA ALA A 620 -8.62 -15.50 -21.73
C ALA A 620 -7.34 -15.20 -20.94
N TYR A 621 -7.42 -14.43 -19.85
CA TYR A 621 -6.29 -14.22 -18.94
C TYR A 621 -5.78 -15.56 -18.40
N THR A 622 -6.68 -16.37 -17.86
CA THR A 622 -6.37 -17.68 -17.29
C THR A 622 -5.72 -18.60 -18.33
N ASN A 623 -6.36 -18.80 -19.48
CA ASN A 623 -5.86 -19.73 -20.50
C ASN A 623 -4.50 -19.31 -21.07
N LEU A 624 -4.29 -18.01 -21.31
CA LEU A 624 -2.99 -17.49 -21.78
C LEU A 624 -1.89 -17.63 -20.72
N MET A 625 -2.21 -17.37 -19.45
CA MET A 625 -1.25 -17.51 -18.36
C MET A 625 -0.94 -18.99 -18.04
N VAL A 626 -1.87 -19.93 -18.26
CA VAL A 626 -1.60 -21.38 -18.20
C VAL A 626 -0.64 -21.80 -19.32
N ALA A 627 -0.93 -21.42 -20.56
CA ALA A 627 -0.04 -21.69 -21.70
C ALA A 627 1.36 -21.09 -21.48
N TRP A 628 1.42 -19.87 -20.95
CA TRP A 628 2.67 -19.21 -20.56
C TRP A 628 3.43 -20.02 -19.51
N LEU A 629 2.77 -20.44 -18.42
CA LEU A 629 3.41 -21.20 -17.34
C LEU A 629 4.00 -22.51 -17.86
N PHE A 630 3.25 -23.25 -18.68
CA PHE A 630 3.69 -24.53 -19.24
C PHE A 630 4.95 -24.33 -20.10
N ASN A 631 4.96 -23.29 -20.92
CA ASN A 631 6.14 -22.89 -21.70
C ASN A 631 7.32 -22.46 -20.81
N GLN A 632 7.09 -21.72 -19.71
CA GLN A 632 8.18 -21.29 -18.83
C GLN A 632 8.81 -22.45 -18.06
N ILE A 633 8.03 -23.44 -17.62
CA ILE A 633 8.57 -24.61 -16.93
C ILE A 633 9.55 -25.36 -17.84
N GLU A 634 9.22 -25.52 -19.13
CA GLU A 634 10.13 -26.10 -20.12
C GLU A 634 11.42 -25.28 -20.25
N ILE A 635 11.33 -23.95 -20.39
CA ILE A 635 12.50 -23.06 -20.50
C ILE A 635 13.40 -23.15 -19.25
N ILE A 636 12.81 -23.10 -18.06
CA ILE A 636 13.55 -23.15 -16.79
C ILE A 636 14.26 -24.49 -16.66
N VAL A 637 13.58 -25.61 -16.91
CA VAL A 637 14.19 -26.94 -16.83
C VAL A 637 15.34 -27.08 -17.80
N LEU A 638 15.21 -26.60 -19.05
CA LEU A 638 16.29 -26.62 -20.03
C LEU A 638 17.50 -25.75 -19.64
N SER A 639 17.31 -24.77 -18.76
CA SER A 639 18.38 -23.89 -18.26
C SER A 639 19.19 -24.49 -17.10
N LEU A 640 18.70 -25.55 -16.45
CA LEU A 640 19.34 -26.20 -15.30
C LEU A 640 20.28 -27.33 -15.73
N SER A 641 21.27 -27.64 -14.89
CA SER A 641 22.19 -28.76 -15.17
C SER A 641 21.48 -30.11 -14.99
N LYS A 642 21.94 -31.14 -15.72
CA LYS A 642 21.39 -32.51 -15.57
C LYS A 642 21.45 -33.03 -14.12
N GLN A 643 22.50 -32.65 -13.39
CA GLN A 643 22.68 -33.05 -11.99
C GLN A 643 21.60 -32.43 -11.09
N ASP A 644 21.34 -31.13 -11.26
CA ASP A 644 20.32 -30.41 -10.49
C ASP A 644 18.92 -30.96 -10.78
N LEU A 645 18.64 -31.26 -12.06
CA LEU A 645 17.34 -31.77 -12.51
C LEU A 645 16.99 -33.14 -11.96
N ASN A 646 17.93 -34.09 -11.92
CA ASN A 646 17.63 -35.46 -11.50
C ASN A 646 17.04 -35.54 -10.08
N ASN A 647 17.52 -34.71 -9.16
CA ASN A 647 17.02 -34.70 -7.79
C ASN A 647 15.61 -34.10 -7.70
N ILE A 648 15.36 -33.01 -8.43
CA ILE A 648 14.08 -32.31 -8.36
C ILE A 648 12.99 -33.07 -9.10
N LEU A 649 13.25 -33.51 -10.35
CA LEU A 649 12.27 -34.20 -11.19
C LEU A 649 11.76 -35.48 -10.52
N ASN A 650 12.64 -36.21 -9.83
CA ASN A 650 12.24 -37.37 -9.02
C ASN A 650 11.37 -36.97 -7.81
N ARG A 651 11.71 -35.87 -7.12
CA ARG A 651 10.97 -35.38 -5.95
C ARG A 651 9.56 -34.91 -6.31
N VAL A 652 9.42 -34.20 -7.43
CA VAL A 652 8.11 -33.68 -7.87
C VAL A 652 7.35 -34.66 -8.77
N GLY A 653 7.98 -35.75 -9.19
CA GLY A 653 7.36 -36.79 -10.04
C GLY A 653 7.02 -36.28 -11.43
N ILE A 654 7.97 -35.66 -12.13
CA ILE A 654 7.84 -35.33 -13.55
C ILE A 654 8.39 -36.48 -14.40
N ASP A 655 7.57 -37.00 -15.30
CA ASP A 655 7.96 -37.99 -16.31
C ASP A 655 7.75 -37.46 -17.74
N THR A 656 7.99 -38.31 -18.74
CA THR A 656 7.83 -37.96 -20.17
C THR A 656 6.38 -37.66 -20.54
N ASP A 657 5.41 -38.32 -19.88
CA ASP A 657 3.99 -38.15 -20.15
C ASP A 657 3.51 -36.77 -19.68
N PHE A 658 3.97 -36.33 -18.49
CA PHE A 658 3.69 -34.99 -17.99
C PHE A 658 4.13 -33.89 -18.96
N TRP A 659 5.36 -33.98 -19.49
CA TRP A 659 5.86 -33.03 -20.49
C TRP A 659 5.03 -33.02 -21.77
N GLN A 660 4.68 -34.21 -22.26
CA GLN A 660 3.85 -34.35 -23.45
C GLN A 660 2.46 -33.73 -23.24
N GLN A 661 1.88 -33.92 -22.05
CA GLN A 661 0.60 -33.31 -21.67
C GLN A 661 0.68 -31.78 -21.60
N LEU A 662 1.68 -31.22 -20.93
CA LEU A 662 1.89 -29.77 -20.88
C LEU A 662 1.99 -29.19 -22.30
N LYS A 663 2.79 -29.82 -23.17
CA LYS A 663 2.96 -29.38 -24.55
C LYS A 663 1.65 -29.46 -25.34
N THR A 664 0.93 -30.56 -25.23
CA THR A 664 -0.30 -30.78 -25.98
C THR A 664 -1.39 -29.79 -25.53
N VAL A 665 -1.50 -29.52 -24.24
CA VAL A 665 -2.48 -28.57 -23.70
C VAL A 665 -2.11 -27.13 -24.05
N GLN A 666 -0.85 -26.70 -23.86
CA GLN A 666 -0.45 -25.31 -24.16
C GLN A 666 -0.67 -24.92 -25.63
N GLU A 667 -0.57 -25.87 -26.58
CA GLU A 667 -0.74 -25.62 -28.01
C GLU A 667 -2.23 -25.65 -28.44
N ASN A 668 -3.13 -26.10 -27.56
CA ASN A 668 -4.52 -26.37 -27.91
C ASN A 668 -5.54 -25.79 -26.91
N LEU A 669 -5.16 -24.91 -25.99
CA LEU A 669 -6.12 -24.21 -25.13
C LEU A 669 -7.05 -23.30 -25.94
N ALA A 670 -8.33 -23.31 -25.59
CA ALA A 670 -9.35 -22.51 -26.25
C ALA A 670 -9.25 -21.01 -25.91
N LEU A 671 -9.50 -20.17 -26.91
CA LEU A 671 -9.72 -18.74 -26.82
C LEU A 671 -10.85 -18.36 -27.78
N SER A 672 -11.69 -17.42 -27.35
CA SER A 672 -12.71 -16.82 -28.21
C SER A 672 -12.11 -15.60 -28.91
N ILE A 673 -11.98 -15.63 -30.24
CA ILE A 673 -11.44 -14.51 -31.02
C ILE A 673 -12.42 -14.19 -32.16
N ASN A 674 -12.85 -12.93 -32.25
CA ASN A 674 -13.77 -12.50 -33.31
C ASN A 674 -13.03 -12.12 -34.61
N GLU A 675 -13.80 -11.80 -35.66
CA GLU A 675 -13.28 -11.42 -36.98
C GLU A 675 -12.39 -10.17 -36.96
N GLN A 676 -12.54 -9.30 -35.95
CA GLN A 676 -11.72 -8.09 -35.78
C GLN A 676 -10.42 -8.34 -35.00
N ASN A 677 -10.13 -9.60 -34.63
CA ASN A 677 -9.05 -10.03 -33.74
C ASN A 677 -9.14 -9.48 -32.31
N ILE A 678 -10.36 -9.20 -31.83
CA ILE A 678 -10.61 -9.00 -30.40
C ILE A 678 -10.68 -10.37 -29.75
N ILE A 679 -9.92 -10.55 -28.66
CA ILE A 679 -9.96 -11.76 -27.84
C ILE A 679 -11.07 -11.51 -26.81
N GLY A 680 -12.10 -12.35 -26.78
CA GLY A 680 -13.18 -12.28 -25.79
C GLY A 680 -12.66 -12.66 -24.41
N GLN A 681 -13.17 -12.00 -23.37
CA GLN A 681 -12.68 -12.18 -22.00
C GLN A 681 -12.91 -13.60 -21.49
N PHE A 682 -13.96 -14.27 -21.98
CA PHE A 682 -14.31 -15.67 -21.72
C PHE A 682 -15.24 -16.18 -22.84
N ASP A 683 -15.55 -17.47 -22.85
CA ASP A 683 -16.46 -18.06 -23.82
C ASP A 683 -17.88 -17.46 -23.75
N GLY A 684 -18.47 -17.14 -24.90
CA GLY A 684 -19.76 -16.45 -24.98
C GLY A 684 -19.74 -14.93 -24.68
N TYR A 685 -18.60 -14.34 -24.32
CA TYR A 685 -18.51 -12.90 -23.97
C TYR A 685 -19.07 -11.95 -25.06
N PHE A 686 -18.90 -12.28 -26.34
CA PHE A 686 -19.38 -11.43 -27.42
C PHE A 686 -20.91 -11.34 -27.52
N ALA A 687 -21.64 -12.32 -26.97
CA ALA A 687 -23.10 -12.34 -26.92
C ALA A 687 -23.68 -11.42 -25.82
N LEU A 688 -22.85 -10.94 -24.90
CA LEU A 688 -23.26 -10.01 -23.86
C LEU A 688 -23.72 -8.67 -24.44
N LYS A 689 -24.65 -8.03 -23.73
CA LYS A 689 -25.22 -6.73 -24.12
C LYS A 689 -24.26 -5.60 -23.81
N GLU A 690 -24.32 -4.53 -24.59
CA GLU A 690 -23.68 -3.26 -24.20
C GLU A 690 -24.53 -2.53 -23.16
N ILE A 691 -23.90 -1.62 -22.41
CA ILE A 691 -24.60 -0.66 -21.55
C ILE A 691 -24.49 0.76 -22.09
N ASP A 692 -25.43 1.62 -21.69
CA ASP A 692 -25.33 3.05 -21.91
C ASP A 692 -24.45 3.69 -20.83
N TRP A 693 -23.14 3.67 -21.03
CA TRP A 693 -22.15 4.20 -20.09
C TRP A 693 -22.41 5.66 -19.70
N GLN A 694 -22.82 6.51 -20.65
CA GLN A 694 -23.07 7.93 -20.39
C GLN A 694 -24.27 8.11 -19.47
N LYS A 695 -25.35 7.35 -19.70
CA LYS A 695 -26.53 7.36 -18.83
C LYS A 695 -26.18 6.96 -17.39
N TYR A 696 -25.39 5.89 -17.18
CA TYR A 696 -25.01 5.48 -15.82
C TYR A 696 -24.09 6.51 -15.16
N ARG A 697 -23.11 7.07 -15.88
CA ARG A 697 -22.26 8.16 -15.35
C ARG A 697 -23.07 9.39 -14.96
N ASN A 698 -24.01 9.82 -15.80
CA ASN A 698 -24.88 10.97 -15.49
C ASN A 698 -25.81 10.70 -14.30
N LYS A 699 -26.30 9.46 -14.13
CA LYS A 699 -27.25 9.10 -13.07
C LYS A 699 -26.57 8.90 -11.70
N TYR A 700 -25.40 8.26 -11.67
CA TYR A 700 -24.76 7.83 -10.42
C TYR A 700 -23.46 8.58 -10.10
N GLY A 701 -22.87 9.29 -11.07
CA GLY A 701 -21.56 9.91 -10.94
C GLY A 701 -20.45 8.86 -10.88
N ASN A 702 -20.27 8.24 -9.72
CA ASN A 702 -19.31 7.17 -9.50
C ASN A 702 -19.92 5.81 -9.88
N ILE A 703 -19.30 5.13 -10.86
CA ILE A 703 -19.74 3.83 -11.39
C ILE A 703 -18.77 2.69 -11.06
N TYR A 704 -17.86 2.88 -10.10
CA TYR A 704 -16.83 1.89 -9.71
C TYR A 704 -17.43 0.54 -9.29
N ARG A 705 -18.63 0.55 -8.69
CA ARG A 705 -19.37 -0.65 -8.28
C ARG A 705 -20.59 -0.88 -9.16
N LEU A 706 -20.35 -0.96 -10.46
CA LEU A 706 -21.40 -1.16 -11.46
C LEU A 706 -22.14 -2.49 -11.26
N ASP A 707 -21.49 -3.51 -10.69
CA ASP A 707 -22.12 -4.74 -10.21
C ASP A 707 -23.28 -4.45 -9.24
N ARG A 708 -23.03 -3.66 -8.20
CA ARG A 708 -24.03 -3.30 -7.19
C ARG A 708 -25.12 -2.42 -7.78
N ILE A 709 -24.74 -1.48 -8.64
CA ILE A 709 -25.70 -0.59 -9.34
C ILE A 709 -26.63 -1.39 -10.24
N LEU A 710 -26.11 -2.33 -11.03
CA LEU A 710 -26.92 -3.18 -11.90
C LEU A 710 -27.84 -4.08 -11.08
N ARG A 711 -27.34 -4.73 -10.01
CA ARG A 711 -28.16 -5.54 -9.10
C ARG A 711 -29.30 -4.74 -8.49
N ALA A 712 -29.05 -3.50 -8.05
CA ALA A 712 -30.09 -2.60 -7.53
C ALA A 712 -31.16 -2.23 -8.58
N GLU A 713 -30.84 -2.29 -9.88
CA GLU A 713 -31.81 -2.14 -10.99
C GLU A 713 -32.41 -3.47 -11.47
N GLY A 714 -32.22 -4.58 -10.74
CA GLY A 714 -32.73 -5.91 -11.11
C GLY A 714 -32.00 -6.54 -12.29
N LYS A 715 -30.75 -6.12 -12.56
CA LYS A 715 -29.89 -6.63 -13.65
C LYS A 715 -28.68 -7.35 -13.05
N SER A 716 -28.09 -8.28 -13.81
CA SER A 716 -26.76 -8.84 -13.48
C SER A 716 -25.70 -8.29 -14.43
N ALA A 717 -24.51 -7.98 -13.90
CA ALA A 717 -23.32 -7.65 -14.67
C ALA A 717 -22.92 -8.79 -15.63
N ASP A 718 -23.24 -10.04 -15.30
CA ASP A 718 -23.04 -11.22 -16.15
C ASP A 718 -23.71 -11.12 -17.53
N ASN A 719 -24.72 -10.25 -17.68
CA ASN A 719 -25.45 -10.06 -18.94
C ASN A 719 -24.85 -8.95 -19.82
N TYR A 720 -23.81 -8.26 -19.35
CA TYR A 720 -23.29 -7.04 -19.98
C TYR A 720 -21.77 -7.05 -20.15
N LYS A 721 -21.31 -6.35 -21.19
CA LYS A 721 -19.88 -6.10 -21.48
C LYS A 721 -19.35 -4.97 -20.59
N VAL A 722 -19.23 -5.25 -19.30
CA VAL A 722 -18.76 -4.32 -18.27
C VAL A 722 -17.66 -4.97 -17.46
N ALA A 723 -16.60 -4.23 -17.15
CA ALA A 723 -15.49 -4.74 -16.36
C ALA A 723 -15.20 -3.90 -15.11
N LYS A 724 -14.84 -4.57 -14.01
CA LYS A 724 -14.33 -3.95 -12.78
C LYS A 724 -12.92 -3.43 -13.01
N GLN A 725 -12.07 -4.26 -13.61
CA GLN A 725 -10.63 -4.03 -13.74
C GLN A 725 -10.07 -4.72 -14.99
N ALA A 726 -8.76 -4.62 -15.21
CA ALA A 726 -8.11 -5.27 -16.34
C ALA A 726 -8.10 -6.80 -16.17
N ASP A 727 -8.65 -7.52 -17.14
CA ASP A 727 -8.65 -8.99 -17.21
C ASP A 727 -7.73 -9.48 -18.33
N LEU A 728 -8.21 -9.55 -19.59
CA LEU A 728 -7.36 -9.85 -20.75
C LEU A 728 -6.16 -8.89 -20.80
N LEU A 729 -6.40 -7.60 -20.56
CA LEU A 729 -5.35 -6.58 -20.60
C LEU A 729 -4.23 -6.82 -19.59
N MET A 730 -4.52 -7.53 -18.49
CA MET A 730 -3.50 -7.89 -17.51
C MET A 730 -2.40 -8.80 -18.09
N VAL A 731 -2.71 -9.61 -19.12
CA VAL A 731 -1.70 -10.42 -19.82
C VAL A 731 -0.62 -9.54 -20.47
N PHE A 732 -1.01 -8.44 -21.11
CA PHE A 732 -0.08 -7.52 -21.77
C PHE A 732 0.70 -6.63 -20.80
N HIS A 733 0.23 -6.53 -19.55
CA HIS A 733 0.98 -5.88 -18.49
C HIS A 733 2.05 -6.83 -17.93
N ASN A 734 1.69 -8.08 -17.69
CA ASN A 734 2.60 -9.09 -17.16
C ASN A 734 3.65 -9.53 -18.18
N LEU A 735 3.27 -9.67 -19.45
CA LEU A 735 4.09 -10.25 -20.51
C LEU A 735 4.32 -9.25 -21.64
N SER A 736 5.50 -9.30 -22.27
CA SER A 736 5.74 -8.49 -23.46
C SER A 736 4.84 -8.93 -24.62
N GLN A 737 4.55 -8.00 -25.54
CA GLN A 737 3.69 -8.28 -26.70
C GLN A 737 4.24 -9.42 -27.57
N ASP A 738 5.56 -9.58 -27.63
CA ASP A 738 6.23 -10.67 -28.36
C ASP A 738 5.98 -12.03 -27.71
N ILE A 739 6.00 -12.12 -26.38
CA ILE A 739 5.68 -13.35 -25.65
C ILE A 739 4.23 -13.74 -25.96
N VAL A 740 3.28 -12.81 -25.83
CA VAL A 740 1.85 -13.10 -26.08
C VAL A 740 1.61 -13.48 -27.55
N LYS A 741 2.26 -12.78 -28.50
CA LYS A 741 2.18 -13.10 -29.93
C LYS A 741 2.69 -14.51 -30.22
N ASN A 742 3.82 -14.89 -29.61
CA ASN A 742 4.39 -16.23 -29.76
C ASN A 742 3.51 -17.31 -29.15
N LEU A 743 2.90 -17.06 -27.99
CA LEU A 743 1.93 -17.98 -27.37
C LEU A 743 0.73 -18.21 -28.27
N LEU A 744 0.10 -17.12 -28.76
CA LEU A 744 -1.05 -17.21 -29.67
C LEU A 744 -0.70 -17.97 -30.96
N LYS A 745 0.49 -17.73 -31.52
CA LYS A 745 0.98 -18.48 -32.68
C LYS A 745 1.15 -19.97 -32.38
N LYS A 746 1.75 -20.33 -31.24
CA LYS A 746 1.89 -21.73 -30.80
C LYS A 746 0.54 -22.41 -30.56
N MET A 747 -0.45 -21.64 -30.09
CA MET A 747 -1.83 -22.09 -29.89
C MET A 747 -2.63 -22.22 -31.20
N ASN A 748 -2.02 -21.96 -32.36
CA ASN A 748 -2.65 -21.95 -33.68
C ASN A 748 -3.75 -20.88 -33.82
N TYR A 749 -3.55 -19.70 -33.24
CA TYR A 749 -4.39 -18.51 -33.46
C TYR A 749 -3.70 -17.49 -34.37
N ALA A 750 -4.44 -16.98 -35.35
CA ALA A 750 -3.99 -15.89 -36.21
C ALA A 750 -4.40 -14.53 -35.61
N ILE A 751 -3.46 -13.59 -35.56
CA ILE A 751 -3.68 -12.24 -35.03
C ILE A 751 -3.01 -11.19 -35.92
N SER A 752 -3.66 -10.02 -36.06
CA SER A 752 -3.09 -8.86 -36.74
C SER A 752 -1.99 -8.18 -35.93
N ASP A 753 -1.08 -7.46 -36.57
CA ASP A 753 0.04 -6.79 -35.86
C ASP A 753 -0.42 -5.73 -34.84
N ASN A 754 -1.54 -5.04 -35.09
CA ASN A 754 -2.12 -4.04 -34.18
C ASN A 754 -3.13 -4.60 -33.16
N TYR A 755 -3.14 -5.91 -32.89
CA TYR A 755 -4.16 -6.51 -32.02
C TYR A 755 -4.15 -5.98 -30.58
N VAL A 756 -2.99 -5.61 -30.03
CA VAL A 756 -2.88 -5.07 -28.66
C VAL A 756 -3.63 -3.74 -28.53
N GLU A 757 -3.43 -2.81 -29.48
CA GLU A 757 -4.13 -1.52 -29.53
C GLU A 757 -5.65 -1.71 -29.68
N LYS A 758 -6.07 -2.62 -30.57
CA LYS A 758 -7.50 -2.95 -30.75
C LYS A 758 -8.14 -3.47 -29.47
N ASN A 759 -7.50 -4.42 -28.80
CA ASN A 759 -8.01 -4.98 -27.54
C ASN A 759 -7.98 -3.93 -26.42
N PHE A 760 -6.93 -3.10 -26.33
CA PHE A 760 -6.86 -2.00 -25.38
C PHE A 760 -8.07 -1.07 -25.53
N ASN A 761 -8.31 -0.53 -26.73
CA ASN A 761 -9.43 0.39 -26.98
C ASN A 761 -10.80 -0.26 -26.70
N TYR A 762 -10.92 -1.56 -27.05
CA TYR A 762 -12.15 -2.32 -26.82
C TYR A 762 -12.47 -2.47 -25.32
N TYR A 763 -11.50 -2.87 -24.50
CA TYR A 763 -11.72 -3.10 -23.07
C TYR A 763 -11.68 -1.81 -22.23
N PHE A 764 -10.85 -0.83 -22.61
CA PHE A 764 -10.80 0.47 -21.92
C PHE A 764 -12.16 1.17 -21.95
N SER A 765 -12.86 1.15 -23.09
CA SER A 765 -14.21 1.71 -23.22
C SER A 765 -15.29 0.97 -22.42
N ARG A 766 -14.97 -0.21 -21.87
CA ARG A 766 -15.89 -1.10 -21.13
C ARG A 766 -15.49 -1.30 -19.66
N THR A 767 -14.49 -0.56 -19.18
CA THR A 767 -13.98 -0.71 -17.80
C THR A 767 -14.45 0.44 -16.92
N SER A 768 -15.00 0.09 -15.76
CA SER A 768 -15.48 1.05 -14.76
C SER A 768 -14.38 1.58 -13.83
N HIS A 769 -13.22 0.92 -13.81
CA HIS A 769 -12.09 1.16 -12.90
C HIS A 769 -12.49 1.06 -11.41
N GLY A 770 -13.30 0.03 -11.10
CA GLY A 770 -13.77 -0.31 -9.76
C GLY A 770 -12.69 -0.78 -8.79
N SER A 771 -11.49 -1.07 -9.31
CA SER A 771 -10.27 -1.28 -8.55
C SER A 771 -9.22 -0.28 -8.98
N THR A 772 -8.51 0.32 -8.02
CA THR A 772 -7.42 1.26 -8.33
C THR A 772 -6.28 0.57 -9.10
N LEU A 773 -6.04 -0.73 -8.90
CA LEU A 773 -5.06 -1.50 -9.69
C LEU A 773 -5.36 -1.48 -11.20
N SER A 774 -6.64 -1.35 -11.57
CA SER A 774 -7.05 -1.21 -12.97
C SER A 774 -6.39 -0.02 -13.65
N ARG A 775 -6.25 1.11 -12.94
CA ARG A 775 -5.67 2.33 -13.50
C ARG A 775 -4.20 2.14 -13.86
N VAL A 776 -3.44 1.43 -13.01
CA VAL A 776 -2.01 1.19 -13.26
C VAL A 776 -1.79 0.32 -14.50
N VAL A 777 -2.57 -0.76 -14.64
CA VAL A 777 -2.51 -1.63 -15.82
C VAL A 777 -2.82 -0.85 -17.09
N HIS A 778 -3.94 -0.11 -17.10
CA HIS A 778 -4.33 0.68 -18.27
C HIS A 778 -3.33 1.82 -18.57
N ALA A 779 -2.76 2.46 -17.54
CA ALA A 779 -1.76 3.49 -17.73
C ALA A 779 -0.49 2.95 -18.41
N SER A 780 0.04 1.83 -17.92
CA SER A 780 1.20 1.18 -18.50
C SER A 780 0.97 0.76 -19.96
N LEU A 781 -0.20 0.20 -20.27
CA LEU A 781 -0.54 -0.19 -21.63
C LEU A 781 -0.76 1.01 -22.56
N ALA A 782 -1.40 2.08 -22.06
CA ALA A 782 -1.57 3.32 -22.81
C ALA A 782 -0.22 3.90 -23.24
N GLU A 783 0.80 3.86 -22.36
CA GLU A 783 2.16 4.30 -22.72
C GLU A 783 2.78 3.42 -23.81
N ASN A 784 2.62 2.09 -23.69
CA ASN A 784 3.14 1.13 -24.67
C ASN A 784 2.59 1.35 -26.08
N ILE A 785 1.34 1.83 -26.20
CA ILE A 785 0.69 2.18 -27.48
C ILE A 785 0.73 3.68 -27.79
N LYS A 786 1.57 4.46 -27.10
CA LYS A 786 1.81 5.90 -27.34
C LYS A 786 0.62 6.83 -27.08
N LEU A 787 -0.30 6.44 -26.20
CA LEU A 787 -1.34 7.31 -25.63
C LEU A 787 -0.86 7.97 -24.33
N SER A 788 0.27 8.69 -24.38
CA SER A 788 0.97 9.17 -23.18
C SER A 788 0.15 10.13 -22.29
N ALA A 789 -0.78 10.90 -22.87
CA ALA A 789 -1.67 11.78 -22.09
C ALA A 789 -2.64 10.96 -21.21
N LEU A 790 -3.22 9.89 -21.76
CA LEU A 790 -4.10 8.98 -21.03
C LEU A 790 -3.31 8.18 -19.98
N SER A 791 -2.13 7.69 -20.36
CA SER A 791 -1.18 7.04 -19.44
C SER A 791 -0.91 7.92 -18.22
N TRP A 792 -0.53 9.18 -18.45
CA TRP A 792 -0.24 10.13 -17.38
C TRP A 792 -1.47 10.41 -16.49
N GLN A 793 -2.66 10.57 -17.09
CA GLN A 793 -3.89 10.79 -16.32
C GLN A 793 -4.16 9.62 -15.36
N LEU A 794 -4.20 8.39 -15.89
CA LEU A 794 -4.51 7.19 -15.12
C LEU A 794 -3.44 6.90 -14.05
N TYR A 795 -2.17 7.13 -14.38
CA TYR A 795 -1.06 7.00 -13.43
C TYR A 795 -1.21 7.98 -12.26
N LYS A 796 -1.50 9.26 -12.53
CA LYS A 796 -1.76 10.24 -11.46
C LYS A 796 -2.95 9.84 -10.60
N GLU A 797 -4.06 9.40 -11.20
CA GLU A 797 -5.22 8.94 -10.42
C GLU A 797 -4.84 7.78 -9.47
N ALA A 798 -4.00 6.84 -9.92
CA ALA A 798 -3.50 5.77 -9.06
C ALA A 798 -2.55 6.30 -7.97
N LEU A 799 -1.65 7.23 -8.32
CA LEU A 799 -0.65 7.80 -7.42
C LEU A 799 -1.28 8.60 -6.27
N PHE A 800 -2.37 9.33 -6.54
CA PHE A 800 -3.08 10.14 -5.55
C PHE A 800 -4.14 9.35 -4.76
N SER A 801 -4.35 8.06 -5.07
CA SER A 801 -5.54 7.32 -4.66
C SER A 801 -5.78 7.27 -3.15
N ASP A 802 -4.78 6.89 -2.36
CA ASP A 802 -4.86 6.90 -0.89
C ASP A 802 -4.71 8.31 -0.33
N TYR A 803 -3.88 9.15 -0.96
CA TYR A 803 -3.63 10.52 -0.50
C TYR A 803 -4.89 11.40 -0.50
N GLN A 804 -5.76 11.21 -1.51
CA GLN A 804 -7.03 11.91 -1.67
C GLN A 804 -8.25 11.03 -1.39
N ASP A 805 -8.05 9.76 -1.04
CA ASP A 805 -9.09 8.77 -0.76
C ASP A 805 -10.17 8.71 -1.87
N ILE A 806 -9.71 8.57 -3.12
CA ILE A 806 -10.56 8.69 -4.33
C ILE A 806 -11.68 7.64 -4.43
N GLN A 807 -11.60 6.55 -3.66
CA GLN A 807 -12.60 5.49 -3.59
C GLN A 807 -13.72 5.79 -2.58
N GLY A 808 -13.60 6.84 -1.77
CA GLY A 808 -14.64 7.27 -0.83
C GLY A 808 -14.61 6.54 0.51
N GLY A 809 -13.46 6.58 1.19
CA GLY A 809 -13.28 6.11 2.55
C GLY A 809 -12.97 4.62 2.63
N THR A 810 -12.10 4.14 1.76
CA THR A 810 -11.46 2.84 1.92
C THR A 810 -10.08 2.98 2.57
N THR A 811 -9.42 4.13 2.40
CA THR A 811 -8.14 4.43 3.07
C THR A 811 -8.29 4.48 4.60
N SER A 812 -9.46 4.87 5.12
CA SER A 812 -9.78 4.80 6.55
C SER A 812 -9.67 3.38 7.14
N GLU A 813 -9.88 2.36 6.31
CA GLU A 813 -9.78 0.95 6.70
C GLU A 813 -8.39 0.34 6.45
N GLY A 814 -7.46 1.12 5.88
CA GLY A 814 -6.07 0.76 5.56
C GLY A 814 -5.64 1.21 4.16
N ILE A 815 -4.33 1.35 3.95
CA ILE A 815 -3.72 1.77 2.66
C ILE A 815 -3.85 0.72 1.56
N HIS A 816 -3.59 1.04 0.29
CA HIS A 816 -3.64 0.08 -0.82
C HIS A 816 -2.23 -0.35 -1.26
N THR A 817 -1.64 -1.34 -0.58
CA THR A 817 -0.25 -1.80 -0.81
C THR A 817 0.03 -2.20 -2.26
N GLY A 818 -0.89 -2.92 -2.91
CA GLY A 818 -0.77 -3.30 -4.31
C GLY A 818 -0.64 -2.09 -5.25
N VAL A 819 -1.45 -1.04 -5.03
CA VAL A 819 -1.41 0.19 -5.83
C VAL A 819 -0.12 0.95 -5.58
N MET A 820 0.26 1.10 -4.31
CA MET A 820 1.49 1.80 -3.92
C MET A 820 2.69 1.19 -4.63
N ALA A 821 2.85 -0.14 -4.56
CA ALA A 821 3.93 -0.83 -5.28
C ALA A 821 3.82 -0.70 -6.79
N ALA A 822 2.62 -0.86 -7.36
CA ALA A 822 2.41 -0.78 -8.80
C ALA A 822 2.82 0.60 -9.37
N THR A 823 2.59 1.70 -8.65
CA THR A 823 3.02 3.04 -9.09
C THR A 823 4.55 3.22 -9.07
N LEU A 824 5.25 2.66 -8.09
CA LEU A 824 6.72 2.64 -8.06
C LEU A 824 7.27 1.84 -9.23
N ASN A 825 6.74 0.63 -9.43
CA ASN A 825 7.13 -0.25 -10.52
C ASN A 825 6.86 0.38 -11.89
N MET A 826 5.70 1.02 -12.07
CA MET A 826 5.39 1.73 -13.32
C MET A 826 6.36 2.89 -13.58
N THR A 827 6.79 3.61 -12.53
CA THR A 827 7.79 4.68 -12.67
C THR A 827 9.09 4.16 -13.26
N ILE A 828 9.57 3.01 -12.79
CA ILE A 828 10.82 2.39 -13.26
C ILE A 828 10.61 1.69 -14.62
N MET A 829 9.61 0.80 -14.71
CA MET A 829 9.44 -0.12 -15.82
C MET A 829 8.75 0.51 -17.04
N THR A 830 7.84 1.46 -16.83
CA THR A 830 7.12 2.13 -17.92
C THR A 830 7.78 3.45 -18.29
N TYR A 831 7.95 4.39 -17.36
CA TYR A 831 8.52 5.71 -17.68
C TYR A 831 10.04 5.68 -17.78
N GLY A 832 10.73 5.03 -16.84
CA GLY A 832 12.15 4.71 -16.98
C GLY A 832 12.43 3.69 -18.09
N GLY A 833 11.42 2.93 -18.49
CA GLY A 833 11.46 2.01 -19.61
C GLY A 833 12.28 0.74 -19.36
N VAL A 834 12.58 0.42 -18.09
CA VAL A 834 13.44 -0.73 -17.74
C VAL A 834 12.62 -2.02 -17.71
N ASP A 835 12.87 -2.92 -18.65
CA ASP A 835 12.20 -4.22 -18.71
C ASP A 835 12.98 -5.29 -17.92
N ILE A 836 12.53 -5.56 -16.70
CA ILE A 836 13.08 -6.61 -15.82
C ILE A 836 12.53 -8.01 -16.13
N ARG A 837 11.70 -8.15 -17.17
CA ARG A 837 11.05 -9.41 -17.56
C ARG A 837 11.88 -10.21 -18.57
N GLN A 838 13.17 -9.90 -18.70
CA GLN A 838 14.14 -10.57 -19.58
C GLN A 838 15.52 -10.62 -18.90
N PRO A 839 16.41 -11.58 -19.22
CA PRO A 839 17.75 -11.66 -18.62
C PRO A 839 18.69 -10.52 -19.02
N LEU A 840 18.48 -9.94 -20.21
CA LEU A 840 19.17 -8.73 -20.66
C LEU A 840 18.25 -7.54 -20.36
N LEU A 841 18.72 -6.58 -19.56
CA LEU A 841 17.98 -5.36 -19.29
C LEU A 841 17.80 -4.56 -20.58
N LYS A 842 16.55 -4.47 -21.05
CA LYS A 842 16.14 -3.59 -22.15
C LYS A 842 15.57 -2.31 -21.59
N ILE A 843 16.02 -1.18 -22.08
CA ILE A 843 15.69 0.15 -21.56
C ILE A 843 15.16 1.00 -22.70
N ASN A 844 13.88 1.40 -22.61
CA ASN A 844 13.22 2.25 -23.60
C ASN A 844 12.58 3.46 -22.89
N PRO A 845 13.35 4.50 -22.54
CA PRO A 845 12.83 5.61 -21.72
C PRO A 845 11.64 6.31 -22.37
N SER A 846 10.62 6.64 -21.57
CA SER A 846 9.41 7.35 -21.99
C SER A 846 8.95 8.33 -20.91
N LEU A 847 9.85 9.22 -20.47
CA LEU A 847 9.55 10.15 -19.37
C LEU A 847 8.41 11.12 -19.75
N PRO A 848 7.47 11.42 -18.83
CA PRO A 848 6.53 12.52 -18.98
C PRO A 848 7.26 13.84 -19.28
N THR A 849 6.71 14.67 -20.16
CA THR A 849 7.40 15.86 -20.71
C THR A 849 7.82 16.90 -19.67
N HIS A 850 7.15 16.94 -18.52
CA HIS A 850 7.42 17.88 -17.43
C HIS A 850 8.44 17.33 -16.40
N TRP A 851 8.80 16.04 -16.48
CA TRP A 851 9.88 15.49 -15.67
C TRP A 851 11.22 15.87 -16.28
N GLN A 852 12.06 16.52 -15.48
CA GLN A 852 13.42 16.92 -15.86
C GLN A 852 14.37 15.72 -15.84
N HIS A 853 14.27 14.91 -14.79
CA HIS A 853 14.97 13.63 -14.69
C HIS A 853 14.27 12.65 -13.75
N LEU A 854 14.61 11.37 -13.92
CA LEU A 854 14.28 10.24 -13.07
C LEU A 854 15.59 9.56 -12.63
N GLN A 855 15.76 9.32 -11.34
CA GLN A 855 16.89 8.57 -10.79
C GLN A 855 16.41 7.48 -9.83
N PHE A 856 17.01 6.29 -9.93
CA PHE A 856 16.72 5.15 -9.07
C PHE A 856 17.86 4.13 -9.10
N LYS A 857 17.78 3.12 -8.24
CA LYS A 857 18.64 1.94 -8.25
C LYS A 857 17.81 0.68 -8.42
N LEU A 858 18.42 -0.37 -8.92
CA LEU A 858 17.86 -1.73 -8.88
C LEU A 858 18.98 -2.78 -8.95
N CYS A 859 18.66 -3.98 -8.51
CA CYS A 859 19.47 -5.18 -8.63
C CYS A 859 18.86 -6.08 -9.72
N HIS A 860 19.71 -6.57 -10.63
CA HIS A 860 19.33 -7.56 -11.64
C HIS A 860 20.47 -8.55 -11.86
N LEU A 861 20.18 -9.83 -11.68
CA LEU A 861 21.12 -10.95 -11.72
C LEU A 861 22.37 -10.73 -10.86
N GLY A 862 22.18 -10.12 -9.68
CA GLY A 862 23.26 -9.82 -8.73
C GLY A 862 24.08 -8.57 -9.05
N VAL A 863 23.80 -7.88 -10.16
CA VAL A 863 24.42 -6.60 -10.52
C VAL A 863 23.57 -5.45 -10.00
N ASN A 864 24.18 -4.53 -9.26
CA ASN A 864 23.51 -3.34 -8.76
C ASN A 864 23.73 -2.18 -9.73
N TYR A 865 22.63 -1.64 -10.24
CA TYR A 865 22.61 -0.54 -11.18
C TYR A 865 22.15 0.75 -10.52
N GLN A 866 22.71 1.87 -10.97
CA GLN A 866 22.20 3.20 -10.70
C GLN A 866 21.87 3.88 -12.03
N PHE A 867 20.64 4.37 -12.15
CA PHE A 867 20.11 5.03 -13.34
C PHE A 867 19.89 6.52 -13.08
N PHE A 868 20.23 7.35 -14.06
CA PHE A 868 19.83 8.74 -14.14
C PHE A 868 19.38 9.01 -15.57
N ILE A 869 18.09 9.32 -15.75
CA ILE A 869 17.43 9.42 -17.04
C ILE A 869 16.89 10.84 -17.18
N THR A 870 17.30 11.56 -18.21
CA THR A 870 16.68 12.82 -18.63
C THR A 870 15.82 12.59 -19.86
N GLN A 871 15.22 13.65 -20.42
CA GLN A 871 14.46 13.59 -21.67
C GLN A 871 15.26 13.11 -22.89
N GLU A 872 16.59 13.11 -22.84
CA GLU A 872 17.45 12.84 -24.00
C GLU A 872 18.56 11.83 -23.70
N LYS A 873 18.98 11.75 -22.43
CA LYS A 873 20.18 11.00 -22.03
C LYS A 873 19.88 10.00 -20.93
N LEU A 874 20.57 8.88 -21.00
CA LEU A 874 20.64 7.87 -19.96
C LEU A 874 22.08 7.81 -19.45
N SER A 875 22.27 8.06 -18.17
CA SER A 875 23.50 7.76 -17.44
C SER A 875 23.27 6.51 -16.59
N VAL A 876 24.14 5.52 -16.74
CA VAL A 876 24.05 4.26 -15.99
C VAL A 876 25.42 3.87 -15.44
N SER A 877 25.46 3.43 -14.19
CA SER A 877 26.61 2.79 -13.58
C SER A 877 26.21 1.49 -12.91
N CYS A 878 27.17 0.58 -12.75
CA CYS A 878 26.98 -0.71 -12.11
C CYS A 878 28.22 -1.14 -11.33
N ASP A 879 28.04 -2.08 -10.40
CA ASP A 879 29.12 -2.63 -9.58
C ASP A 879 29.90 -3.77 -10.23
N GLN A 880 29.41 -4.31 -11.36
CA GLN A 880 30.03 -5.40 -12.12
C GLN A 880 29.97 -5.13 -13.63
N ASP A 881 30.93 -5.64 -14.40
CA ASP A 881 30.91 -5.58 -15.86
C ASP A 881 29.65 -6.28 -16.40
N THR A 882 28.89 -5.59 -17.26
CA THR A 882 27.60 -6.09 -17.76
C THR A 882 27.27 -5.51 -19.13
N GLU A 883 26.20 -6.00 -19.73
CA GLU A 883 25.61 -5.50 -20.96
C GLU A 883 24.16 -5.10 -20.75
N ILE A 884 23.75 -4.03 -21.41
CA ILE A 884 22.36 -3.55 -21.46
C ILE A 884 21.97 -3.26 -22.90
N GLN A 885 20.68 -3.25 -23.18
CA GLN A 885 20.14 -2.75 -24.44
C GLN A 885 19.36 -1.47 -24.20
N VAL A 886 19.71 -0.39 -24.89
CA VAL A 886 18.96 0.87 -24.87
C VAL A 886 18.31 1.04 -26.23
N ASN A 887 16.99 1.19 -26.26
CA ASN A 887 16.18 1.05 -27.46
C ASN A 887 16.45 -0.27 -28.19
N LYS A 888 17.16 -0.21 -29.32
CA LYS A 888 17.56 -1.38 -30.12
C LYS A 888 19.07 -1.65 -30.11
N GLN A 889 19.86 -0.82 -29.44
CA GLN A 889 21.32 -0.87 -29.45
C GLN A 889 21.90 -1.43 -28.14
N GLY A 890 22.92 -2.28 -28.24
CA GLY A 890 23.60 -2.87 -27.09
C GLY A 890 24.78 -2.01 -26.61
N TYR A 891 24.96 -1.94 -25.29
CA TYR A 891 26.06 -1.21 -24.64
C TYR A 891 26.69 -2.08 -23.57
N ARG A 892 28.02 -2.07 -23.54
CA ARG A 892 28.79 -2.65 -22.43
C ARG A 892 29.03 -1.60 -21.37
N ILE A 893 28.69 -1.92 -20.12
CA ILE A 893 28.90 -1.05 -18.97
C ILE A 893 30.03 -1.67 -18.13
N SER A 894 31.10 -0.92 -17.91
CA SER A 894 32.21 -1.36 -17.07
C SER A 894 31.95 -1.04 -15.60
N ALA A 895 32.32 -1.97 -14.71
CA ALA A 895 32.17 -1.80 -13.26
C ALA A 895 32.76 -0.47 -12.77
N GLY A 896 32.00 0.25 -11.93
CA GLY A 896 32.42 1.51 -11.30
C GLY A 896 32.52 2.72 -12.25
N LYS A 897 32.20 2.57 -13.53
CA LYS A 897 32.17 3.68 -14.51
C LYS A 897 30.75 4.08 -14.85
N ILE A 898 30.56 5.36 -15.17
CA ILE A 898 29.29 5.89 -15.68
C ILE A 898 29.34 5.85 -17.21
N ALA A 899 28.42 5.12 -17.81
CA ALA A 899 28.16 5.18 -19.25
C ALA A 899 27.08 6.23 -19.52
N ASN A 900 27.33 7.14 -20.47
CA ASN A 900 26.38 8.17 -20.89
C ASN A 900 25.93 7.86 -22.32
N ILE A 901 24.61 7.70 -22.51
CA ILE A 901 23.98 7.25 -23.74
C ILE A 901 22.96 8.30 -24.17
N ASP A 902 23.04 8.77 -25.41
CA ASP A 902 22.06 9.68 -26.02
C ASP A 902 21.06 8.85 -26.82
N TYR A 903 19.90 8.58 -26.22
CA TYR A 903 18.96 7.60 -26.76
C TYR A 903 17.90 8.23 -27.69
N LYS A 904 17.86 9.56 -27.84
CA LYS A 904 16.94 10.24 -28.77
C LYS A 904 17.55 10.46 -30.15
N ASN A 905 18.87 10.69 -30.22
CA ASN A 905 19.56 10.90 -31.50
C ASN A 905 19.80 9.59 -32.29
N GLU A 906 19.55 8.43 -31.69
CA GLU A 906 19.77 7.11 -32.29
C GLU A 906 18.54 6.52 -33.02
N VAL A 907 17.43 7.27 -33.13
CA VAL A 907 16.25 6.85 -33.93
C VAL A 907 16.45 7.09 -35.44
N VAL A 908 17.61 7.57 -35.87
CA VAL A 908 17.96 7.75 -37.29
C VAL A 908 19.17 6.90 -37.66
N ALA A 909 18.92 5.64 -38.03
CA ALA A 909 19.73 4.85 -38.98
C ALA A 909 18.92 3.66 -39.50
#